data_AF-A0A672RHI7-F1
#
_entry.id   AF-A0A672RHI7-F1
#
_cell.length_a   1.000
_cell.length_b   1.000
_cell.length_c   1.000
_cell.angle_alpha   90.00
_cell.angle_beta   90.00
_cell.angle_gamma   90.00
#
_symmetry.space_group_name_H-M   'P 1'
#
loop_
_entity.id
_entity.type
_entity.pdbx_description
1 polymer ?
#
loop_
_entity_poly.entity_id
_entity_poly.type
_entity_poly.pdbx_seq_one_letter_code
_entity_poly.pdbx_strand_id
1 'polypeptide(L)'
;SRLLNASLTRHPSAIDYRNKKIMKMRFHSESYVYTYIYTFSRCFYPKQFVKDSCFCGFSQDGRGFGIGELVWGKLRGFSWWPGRIVSWWMTSRSRAAEGTRWVMWFGDGKFSVVCVEKLSPLSAFCESFHQPTYNKQPMYRKAIYEVLQTASMRAGKPFPVCVSTDDSDSGNSVEVQTRQMIEWANLGFLPSGARGLEPPPGTVSNKHTTTERLVYEVRQKCRNIEDICISCGSQNVSLEHPLFVGAMCQSCKNCFLECAYQYDDDGYQSYCSICCGGREVLMCGNNNCCRCYCVECVDLLVGAGSAQAAICEDPWNCYMCCTRNVFGLLRRRDDWTSRLQMFFANNHDQDFEPLKLYSPILAEKRQPIRVLSLFDGIATGLLVLKDLGIQVGQYVASEVCEDSITVGMVRHEGIINYVGDVRNVTRNNIQQWGPFDLVIGGSPCNDLSIVNPARKGLYEGTGRLFFEFYRLLHETLPKEGEERPFFWLFENVVAMGVSDKRDISRFLECNPVMIDAKEVSAAHRARYFWGNLPGMNRPLTAMANDKLELQDCLEHGRTAKFYKVRTITTRSNSIKQGKDQHFPVYMNNKEDILWCTEMERVFGFPVHYTDVSNMSRLARQRLLGRSWSVPVIRHLFAPLKEYFACY
;
A
#
# COMPACT_ATOMS: atom_id res chain seq x y z
N SER A 1 -49.75 41.13 -8.71
CA SER A 1 -48.94 41.14 -7.49
C SER A 1 -49.17 39.85 -6.70
N ARG A 2 -48.42 38.79 -7.03
CA ARG A 2 -48.36 37.54 -6.24
C ARG A 2 -46.90 37.14 -6.14
N LEU A 3 -46.37 37.18 -4.92
CA LEU A 3 -45.11 36.57 -4.52
C LEU A 3 -45.38 35.10 -4.22
N LEU A 4 -44.61 34.20 -4.82
CA LEU A 4 -44.57 32.77 -4.48
C LEU A 4 -43.11 32.39 -4.24
N ASN A 5 -42.84 32.01 -2.98
CA ASN A 5 -41.71 31.19 -2.56
C ASN A 5 -41.82 29.81 -3.21
N ALA A 6 -40.72 29.28 -3.76
CA ALA A 6 -40.55 27.86 -4.00
C ALA A 6 -39.08 27.44 -3.83
N SER A 7 -38.87 26.74 -2.71
CA SER A 7 -37.84 25.78 -2.35
C SER A 7 -37.02 25.17 -3.51
N LEU A 8 -35.69 25.25 -3.39
CA LEU A 8 -34.70 24.48 -4.16
C LEU A 8 -34.46 23.12 -3.48
N THR A 9 -35.16 22.08 -3.93
CA THR A 9 -34.74 20.68 -3.74
C THR A 9 -33.89 20.25 -4.93
N ARG A 10 -32.56 20.17 -4.75
CA ARG A 10 -31.68 19.43 -5.66
C ARG A 10 -31.40 18.06 -5.05
N HIS A 11 -32.00 17.02 -5.63
CA HIS A 11 -31.56 15.64 -5.47
C HIS A 11 -30.10 15.50 -5.96
N PRO A 12 -29.25 14.69 -5.32
CA PRO A 12 -28.00 14.25 -5.93
C PRO A 12 -28.33 13.31 -7.08
N SER A 13 -28.03 13.75 -8.30
CA SER A 13 -28.08 12.95 -9.51
C SER A 13 -27.13 11.76 -9.40
N ALA A 14 -27.62 10.59 -9.84
CA ALA A 14 -26.86 9.37 -10.07
C ALA A 14 -25.51 9.66 -10.74
N ILE A 15 -24.44 9.16 -10.12
CA ILE A 15 -23.11 9.12 -10.71
C ILE A 15 -23.14 8.06 -11.81
N ASP A 16 -22.88 8.46 -13.05
CA ASP A 16 -22.73 7.54 -14.18
C ASP A 16 -21.40 6.79 -14.05
N TYR A 17 -21.46 5.52 -13.63
CA TYR A 17 -20.31 4.64 -13.40
C TYR A 17 -19.76 3.98 -14.68
N ARG A 18 -20.26 4.30 -15.89
CA ARG A 18 -20.01 3.47 -17.09
C ARG A 18 -18.67 3.65 -17.82
N ASN A 19 -17.69 4.43 -17.34
CA ASN A 19 -16.52 4.80 -18.16
C ASN A 19 -15.14 4.83 -17.47
N LYS A 20 -14.90 3.99 -16.45
CA LYS A 20 -13.52 3.77 -15.96
C LYS A 20 -13.14 2.30 -16.10
N LYS A 21 -12.49 1.92 -17.20
CA LYS A 21 -11.82 0.61 -17.36
C LYS A 21 -10.34 0.63 -16.95
N ILE A 22 -9.78 1.83 -16.85
CA ILE A 22 -8.36 2.05 -16.56
C ILE A 22 -8.26 2.99 -15.38
N MET A 23 -7.55 2.55 -14.34
CA MET A 23 -7.16 3.39 -13.22
C MET A 23 -5.65 3.63 -13.27
N LYS A 24 -5.25 4.90 -13.19
CA LYS A 24 -3.85 5.28 -12.98
C LYS A 24 -3.61 5.41 -11.48
N MET A 25 -2.71 4.60 -10.94
CA MET A 25 -2.24 4.74 -9.56
C MET A 25 -1.64 6.13 -9.37
N ARG A 26 -2.18 6.90 -8.42
CA ARG A 26 -1.59 8.15 -7.97
C ARG A 26 -0.54 7.83 -6.88
N PHE A 27 0.73 7.89 -7.23
CA PHE A 27 1.79 8.05 -6.23
C PHE A 27 1.95 9.55 -5.97
N HIS A 28 1.50 10.03 -4.81
CA HIS A 28 1.79 11.39 -4.35
C HIS A 28 2.70 11.34 -3.12
N SER A 29 3.97 11.68 -3.32
CA SER A 29 4.77 12.37 -2.32
C SER A 29 4.62 13.87 -2.58
N GLU A 30 3.82 14.55 -1.75
CA GLU A 30 3.71 16.01 -1.83
C GLU A 30 4.96 16.65 -1.22
N SER A 31 5.74 17.30 -2.07
CA SER A 31 6.55 18.45 -1.67
C SER A 31 6.16 19.57 -2.63
N TYR A 32 5.46 20.57 -2.09
CA TYR A 32 4.95 21.72 -2.82
C TYR A 32 6.09 22.47 -3.52
N VAL A 33 6.06 22.53 -4.85
CA VAL A 33 6.73 23.59 -5.62
C VAL A 33 5.80 23.99 -6.76
N TYR A 34 5.25 25.21 -6.66
CA TYR A 34 4.48 25.84 -7.73
C TYR A 34 5.32 25.94 -9.00
N THR A 35 4.86 25.35 -10.11
CA THR A 35 5.36 25.69 -11.45
C THR A 35 4.18 25.96 -12.37
N TYR A 36 4.04 27.22 -12.78
CA TYR A 36 3.07 27.67 -13.78
C TYR A 36 3.35 26.98 -15.13
N ILE A 37 2.35 26.36 -15.74
CA ILE A 37 2.40 25.89 -17.13
C ILE A 37 1.52 26.80 -17.97
N TYR A 38 2.15 27.62 -18.83
CA TYR A 38 1.49 28.32 -19.93
C TYR A 38 1.15 27.31 -21.03
N THR A 39 -0.10 27.29 -21.46
CA THR A 39 -0.57 26.63 -22.68
C THR A 39 -0.04 27.37 -23.91
N PHE A 40 0.64 26.68 -24.83
CA PHE A 40 0.89 27.19 -26.18
C PHE A 40 0.43 26.20 -27.25
N SER A 41 -0.29 26.78 -28.20
CA SER A 41 -1.04 26.19 -29.30
C SER A 41 -0.13 25.70 -30.44
N ARG A 42 -0.65 24.72 -31.19
CA ARG A 42 -0.10 24.17 -32.44
C ARG A 42 0.21 25.26 -33.48
N CYS A 43 1.33 25.10 -34.20
CA CYS A 43 1.49 25.60 -35.57
C CYS A 43 2.19 24.53 -36.45
N PHE A 44 1.73 24.45 -37.70
CA PHE A 44 2.10 23.53 -38.77
C PHE A 44 2.90 24.28 -39.87
N TYR A 45 3.55 23.52 -40.77
CA TYR A 45 4.10 23.83 -42.14
C TYR A 45 5.65 23.84 -42.35
N PRO A 46 6.19 23.50 -43.56
CA PRO A 46 7.14 22.38 -43.78
C PRO A 46 8.40 22.66 -44.67
N LYS A 47 9.20 21.59 -44.95
CA LYS A 47 10.28 21.38 -46.00
C LYS A 47 11.62 22.16 -45.79
N GLN A 48 12.85 21.74 -46.15
CA GLN A 48 13.47 20.62 -46.91
C GLN A 48 15.01 20.55 -46.61
N PHE A 49 15.59 19.33 -46.59
CA PHE A 49 16.98 18.85 -46.82
C PHE A 49 18.24 19.76 -46.75
N VAL A 50 19.31 19.29 -46.07
CA VAL A 50 20.65 18.92 -46.63
C VAL A 50 21.31 17.85 -45.72
N LYS A 51 22.08 16.94 -46.34
CA LYS A 51 22.77 15.74 -45.83
C LYS A 51 24.19 16.01 -45.27
N ASP A 52 24.68 15.00 -44.55
CA ASP A 52 26.08 14.61 -44.26
C ASP A 52 26.75 15.11 -42.97
N SER A 53 26.75 14.25 -41.95
CA SER A 53 27.99 13.68 -41.37
C SER A 53 27.64 12.54 -40.41
N CYS A 54 28.25 11.39 -40.67
CA CYS A 54 28.09 10.14 -39.93
C CYS A 54 28.93 10.21 -38.64
N PHE A 55 28.34 10.02 -37.46
CA PHE A 55 29.02 9.41 -36.31
C PHE A 55 28.02 8.70 -35.38
N CYS A 56 28.48 7.56 -34.89
CA CYS A 56 27.87 6.43 -34.21
C CYS A 56 26.89 6.67 -33.04
N GLY A 57 25.92 5.75 -32.91
CA GLY A 57 25.31 5.37 -31.62
C GLY A 57 23.85 5.80 -31.41
N PHE A 58 22.92 5.40 -32.27
CA PHE A 58 21.49 5.56 -31.97
C PHE A 58 21.09 4.72 -30.75
N SER A 59 20.72 5.39 -29.64
CA SER A 59 19.98 4.75 -28.55
C SER A 59 18.64 4.23 -29.09
N GLN A 60 18.30 2.97 -28.75
CA GLN A 60 17.13 2.24 -29.26
C GLN A 60 15.76 2.89 -28.91
N ASP A 61 15.74 4.02 -28.20
CA ASP A 61 14.52 4.79 -27.87
C ASP A 61 14.36 6.11 -28.65
N GLY A 62 15.27 6.43 -29.59
CA GLY A 62 15.17 7.58 -30.49
C GLY A 62 15.43 8.95 -29.85
N ARG A 63 16.03 9.00 -28.65
CA ARG A 63 16.13 10.23 -27.84
C ARG A 63 17.57 10.66 -27.51
N GLY A 64 18.56 10.26 -28.30
CA GLY A 64 19.96 10.70 -28.18
C GLY A 64 20.77 9.88 -27.18
N PHE A 65 20.93 10.36 -25.95
CA PHE A 65 21.80 9.77 -24.90
C PHE A 65 21.17 8.58 -24.17
N GLY A 66 21.87 7.47 -23.97
CA GLY A 66 21.42 6.28 -23.24
C GLY A 66 21.46 6.39 -21.71
N ILE A 67 20.72 5.53 -21.00
CA ILE A 67 20.74 5.47 -19.52
C ILE A 67 22.13 5.04 -19.03
N GLY A 68 22.65 5.73 -18.04
CA GLY A 68 23.96 5.48 -17.44
C GLY A 68 25.10 6.23 -18.13
N GLU A 69 24.87 6.91 -19.26
CA GLU A 69 25.87 7.74 -19.92
C GLU A 69 26.26 8.94 -19.04
N LEU A 70 27.55 9.28 -19.04
CA LEU A 70 28.08 10.48 -18.39
C LEU A 70 28.01 11.64 -19.39
N VAL A 71 27.47 12.77 -18.96
CA VAL A 71 27.19 13.92 -19.81
C VAL A 71 27.56 15.23 -19.12
N TRP A 72 27.80 16.26 -19.92
CA TRP A 72 27.70 17.65 -19.53
C TRP A 72 26.29 18.16 -19.81
N GLY A 73 25.73 18.95 -18.90
CA GLY A 73 24.45 19.60 -19.13
C GLY A 73 24.50 21.10 -18.86
N LYS A 74 23.79 21.86 -19.71
CA LYS A 74 23.72 23.32 -19.63
C LYS A 74 22.38 23.79 -19.08
N LEU A 75 22.38 24.22 -17.81
CA LEU A 75 21.23 24.89 -17.18
C LEU A 75 21.36 26.42 -17.29
N ARG A 76 20.21 27.11 -17.37
CA ARG A 76 20.17 28.58 -17.44
C ARG A 76 20.77 29.16 -16.17
N GLY A 77 21.76 30.05 -16.30
CA GLY A 77 22.43 30.69 -15.17
C GLY A 77 23.58 29.88 -14.56
N PHE A 78 23.89 28.69 -15.08
CA PHE A 78 24.98 27.84 -14.60
C PHE A 78 26.01 27.58 -15.70
N SER A 79 27.25 27.27 -15.31
CA SER A 79 28.26 26.67 -16.20
C SER A 79 27.81 25.29 -16.67
N TRP A 80 28.46 24.73 -17.69
CA TRP A 80 28.25 23.32 -18.03
C TRP A 80 28.58 22.46 -16.82
N TRP A 81 27.64 21.62 -16.40
CA TRP A 81 27.77 20.83 -15.16
C TRP A 81 27.78 19.33 -15.49
N PRO A 82 28.62 18.52 -14.83
CA PRO A 82 28.67 17.09 -15.10
C PRO A 82 27.48 16.36 -14.47
N GLY A 83 26.92 15.41 -15.20
CA GLY A 83 25.79 14.61 -14.77
C GLY A 83 25.80 13.22 -15.39
N ARG A 84 24.83 12.41 -14.98
CA ARG A 84 24.59 11.07 -15.51
C ARG A 84 23.15 10.95 -15.96
N ILE A 85 22.94 10.39 -17.15
CA ILE A 85 21.59 10.06 -17.60
C ILE A 85 21.04 8.97 -16.69
N VAL A 86 19.93 9.27 -16.04
CA VAL A 86 19.19 8.31 -15.22
C VAL A 86 17.82 8.12 -15.82
N SER A 87 17.17 7.05 -15.40
CA SER A 87 15.79 6.89 -15.77
C SER A 87 14.84 7.53 -14.77
N TRP A 88 13.62 7.81 -15.23
CA TRP A 88 12.54 8.39 -14.45
C TRP A 88 12.19 7.56 -13.20
N TRP A 89 12.41 6.24 -13.21
CA TRP A 89 12.19 5.40 -12.02
C TRP A 89 13.14 5.73 -10.86
N MET A 90 14.38 6.16 -11.12
CA MET A 90 15.31 6.60 -10.07
C MET A 90 14.88 7.94 -9.46
N THR A 91 14.11 8.72 -10.21
CA THR A 91 13.64 10.04 -9.78
C THR A 91 12.31 9.99 -9.03
N SER A 92 11.60 8.85 -9.06
CA SER A 92 10.20 8.75 -8.62
C SER A 92 9.26 9.75 -9.31
N ARG A 93 9.61 10.21 -10.54
CA ARG A 93 8.83 11.19 -11.33
C ARG A 93 8.32 10.58 -12.64
N SER A 94 7.58 11.39 -13.40
CA SER A 94 7.06 11.05 -14.73
C SER A 94 8.18 10.83 -15.76
N ARG A 95 7.87 10.07 -16.81
CA ARG A 95 8.79 9.86 -17.94
C ARG A 95 9.16 11.20 -18.56
N ALA A 96 10.44 11.36 -18.93
CA ALA A 96 10.88 12.54 -19.66
C ALA A 96 10.12 12.66 -20.99
N ALA A 97 9.74 13.87 -21.39
CA ALA A 97 9.14 14.13 -22.69
C ALA A 97 10.10 13.77 -23.83
N GLU A 98 9.58 13.58 -25.03
CA GLU A 98 10.41 13.38 -26.23
C GLU A 98 11.40 14.55 -26.39
N GLY A 99 12.64 14.24 -26.79
CA GLY A 99 13.72 15.24 -26.86
C GLY A 99 14.31 15.70 -25.51
N THR A 100 13.94 15.07 -24.38
CA THR A 100 14.49 15.39 -23.05
C THR A 100 14.98 14.14 -22.28
N ARG A 101 15.90 14.36 -21.34
CA ARG A 101 16.47 13.32 -20.46
C ARG A 101 16.44 13.73 -18.99
N TRP A 102 16.27 12.73 -18.11
CA TRP A 102 16.54 12.91 -16.69
C TRP A 102 18.04 12.82 -16.43
N VAL A 103 18.61 13.87 -15.84
CA VAL A 103 20.02 13.96 -15.47
C VAL A 103 20.12 14.00 -13.96
N MET A 104 20.92 13.12 -13.38
CA MET A 104 21.38 13.22 -12.00
C MET A 104 22.70 13.98 -11.99
N TRP A 105 22.76 15.10 -11.28
CA TRP A 105 23.95 15.94 -11.23
C TRP A 105 24.96 15.42 -10.20
N PHE A 106 26.23 15.39 -10.58
CA PHE A 106 27.31 15.13 -9.62
C PHE A 106 27.50 16.34 -8.70
N GLY A 107 27.98 16.11 -7.47
CA GLY A 107 28.17 17.10 -6.42
C GLY A 107 27.03 17.16 -5.40
N ASP A 108 25.79 17.42 -5.86
CA ASP A 108 24.60 17.55 -4.99
C ASP A 108 23.55 16.44 -5.17
N GLY A 109 23.69 15.59 -6.19
CA GLY A 109 22.82 14.44 -6.43
C GLY A 109 21.41 14.79 -6.91
N LYS A 110 21.12 16.06 -7.24
CA LYS A 110 19.79 16.47 -7.68
C LYS A 110 19.46 15.97 -9.08
N PHE A 111 18.17 15.90 -9.37
CA PHE A 111 17.65 15.48 -10.66
C PHE A 111 17.07 16.66 -11.44
N SER A 112 17.26 16.70 -12.75
CA SER A 112 16.61 17.67 -13.63
C SER A 112 16.25 17.04 -14.97
N VAL A 113 15.18 17.53 -15.59
CA VAL A 113 14.86 17.24 -16.99
C VAL A 113 15.61 18.23 -17.86
N VAL A 114 16.42 17.73 -18.79
CA VAL A 114 17.27 18.54 -19.67
C VAL A 114 16.99 18.18 -21.12
N CYS A 115 16.82 19.18 -21.99
CA CYS A 115 16.71 18.96 -23.43
C CYS A 115 17.99 18.35 -23.97
N VAL A 116 17.88 17.40 -24.89
CA VAL A 116 19.02 16.70 -25.50
C VAL A 116 20.00 17.68 -26.15
N GLU A 117 19.50 18.77 -26.74
CA GLU A 117 20.31 19.87 -27.32
C GLU A 117 21.17 20.62 -26.29
N LYS A 118 20.84 20.53 -25.00
CA LYS A 118 21.60 21.13 -23.90
C LYS A 118 22.50 20.12 -23.19
N LEU A 119 22.69 18.95 -23.80
CA LEU A 119 23.56 17.90 -23.33
C LEU A 119 24.73 17.70 -24.29
N SER A 120 25.89 17.40 -23.74
CA SER A 120 27.10 17.03 -24.48
C SER A 120 27.73 15.81 -23.82
N PRO A 121 28.32 14.84 -24.55
CA PRO A 121 28.96 13.69 -23.92
C PRO A 121 30.12 14.12 -23.03
N LEU A 122 30.38 13.39 -21.93
CA LEU A 122 31.49 13.71 -21.02
C LEU A 122 32.85 13.76 -21.74
N SER A 123 33.01 13.00 -22.84
CA SER A 123 34.21 13.01 -23.68
C SER A 123 34.58 14.39 -24.23
N ALA A 124 33.62 15.33 -24.33
CA ALA A 124 33.85 16.73 -24.69
C ALA A 124 34.38 17.56 -23.49
N PHE A 125 35.26 16.97 -22.68
CA PHE A 125 35.72 17.56 -21.42
C PHE A 125 36.46 18.89 -21.64
N CYS A 126 37.36 18.96 -22.62
CA CYS A 126 38.12 20.19 -22.94
C CYS A 126 37.22 21.38 -23.28
N GLU A 127 36.08 21.13 -23.91
CA GLU A 127 35.15 22.17 -24.38
C GLU A 127 34.19 22.61 -23.28
N SER A 128 33.79 21.68 -22.41
CA SER A 128 32.72 21.90 -21.42
C SER A 128 33.26 22.25 -20.02
N PHE A 129 34.49 21.86 -19.69
CA PHE A 129 35.09 22.12 -18.39
C PHE A 129 35.40 23.61 -18.19
N HIS A 130 34.76 24.22 -17.19
CA HIS A 130 34.91 25.65 -16.91
C HIS A 130 35.85 25.94 -15.73
N GLN A 131 37.14 26.19 -16.02
CA GLN A 131 38.18 26.48 -15.03
C GLN A 131 37.81 27.62 -14.03
N PRO A 132 37.21 28.75 -14.44
CA PRO A 132 36.85 29.80 -13.49
C PRO A 132 35.81 29.34 -12.45
N THR A 133 34.88 28.46 -12.84
CA THR A 133 33.90 27.90 -11.89
C THR A 133 34.55 26.89 -10.97
N TYR A 134 35.45 26.05 -11.49
CA TYR A 134 36.26 25.14 -10.67
C TYR A 134 37.03 25.88 -9.57
N ASN A 135 37.68 26.99 -9.90
CA ASN A 135 38.43 27.76 -8.91
C ASN A 135 37.53 28.44 -7.86
N LYS A 136 36.29 28.82 -8.21
CA LYS A 136 35.41 29.62 -7.34
C LYS A 136 34.34 28.82 -6.56
N GLN A 137 33.89 27.68 -7.07
CA GLN A 137 32.74 26.95 -6.51
C GLN A 137 33.16 25.57 -5.97
N PRO A 138 33.16 25.36 -4.63
CA PRO A 138 33.51 24.06 -4.03
C PRO A 138 32.63 22.91 -4.52
N MET A 139 31.34 23.16 -4.74
CA MET A 139 30.39 22.15 -5.23
C MET A 139 30.72 21.69 -6.66
N TYR A 140 31.23 22.59 -7.50
CA TYR A 140 31.68 22.23 -8.85
C TYR A 140 32.95 21.38 -8.79
N ARG A 141 33.91 21.70 -7.89
CA ARG A 141 35.10 20.85 -7.69
C ARG A 141 34.72 19.44 -7.27
N LYS A 142 33.79 19.32 -6.31
CA LYS A 142 33.22 18.04 -5.87
C LYS A 142 32.58 17.28 -7.03
N ALA A 143 31.76 17.96 -7.84
CA ALA A 143 31.11 17.34 -9.00
C ALA A 143 32.10 16.81 -10.04
N ILE A 144 33.19 17.57 -10.30
CA ILE A 144 34.27 17.16 -11.21
C ILE A 144 35.04 15.96 -10.66
N TYR A 145 35.35 15.95 -9.36
CA TYR A 145 35.99 14.81 -8.73
C TYR A 145 35.15 13.52 -8.85
N GLU A 146 33.86 13.60 -8.50
CA GLU A 146 32.96 12.43 -8.54
C GLU A 146 32.75 11.86 -9.95
N VAL A 147 32.56 12.74 -10.95
CA VAL A 147 32.39 12.28 -12.34
C VAL A 147 33.67 11.68 -12.88
N LEU A 148 34.85 12.22 -12.52
CA LEU A 148 36.14 11.71 -12.96
C LEU A 148 36.54 10.41 -12.25
N GLN A 149 36.19 10.23 -10.98
CA GLN A 149 36.26 8.92 -10.32
C GLN A 149 35.39 7.89 -11.05
N THR A 150 34.16 8.25 -11.37
CA THR A 150 33.24 7.35 -12.09
C THR A 150 33.82 7.00 -13.47
N ALA A 151 34.35 7.99 -14.19
CA ALA A 151 35.01 7.81 -15.48
C ALA A 151 36.27 6.93 -15.37
N SER A 152 37.13 7.15 -14.37
CA SER A 152 38.37 6.41 -14.19
C SER A 152 38.13 4.93 -13.88
N MET A 153 37.08 4.64 -13.11
CA MET A 153 36.65 3.27 -12.83
C MET A 153 36.13 2.58 -14.11
N ARG A 154 35.33 3.26 -14.93
CA ARG A 154 34.84 2.71 -16.20
C ARG A 154 35.96 2.48 -17.22
N ALA A 155 36.91 3.41 -17.26
CA ALA A 155 38.04 3.39 -18.18
C ALA A 155 39.12 2.36 -17.80
N GLY A 156 39.00 1.65 -16.67
CA GLY A 156 39.99 0.72 -16.17
C GLY A 156 41.31 1.39 -15.74
N LYS A 157 41.27 2.68 -15.41
CA LYS A 157 42.42 3.48 -14.96
C LYS A 157 42.16 4.04 -13.55
N PRO A 158 42.06 3.19 -12.52
CA PRO A 158 41.76 3.66 -11.17
C PRO A 158 42.90 4.56 -10.66
N PHE A 159 42.54 5.70 -10.08
CA PHE A 159 43.48 6.53 -9.33
C PHE A 159 43.42 6.10 -7.85
N PRO A 160 44.56 6.01 -7.13
CA PRO A 160 44.60 5.50 -5.75
C PRO A 160 43.72 6.33 -4.80
N VAL A 161 42.78 5.72 -4.07
CA VAL A 161 42.00 6.45 -3.05
C VAL A 161 42.95 6.89 -1.94
N CYS A 162 43.01 8.19 -1.63
CA CYS A 162 43.83 8.69 -0.54
C CYS A 162 43.26 8.16 0.79
N VAL A 163 43.93 7.18 1.40
CA VAL A 163 43.66 6.74 2.77
C VAL A 163 44.76 7.34 3.64
N SER A 164 44.46 8.36 4.41
CA SER A 164 45.38 8.88 5.43
C SER A 164 44.61 9.23 6.69
N THR A 165 45.10 8.73 7.82
CA THR A 165 44.53 8.80 9.17
C THR A 165 44.76 10.11 9.91
N ASP A 166 45.26 11.17 9.24
CA ASP A 166 45.49 12.49 9.85
C ASP A 166 44.85 13.62 9.02
N ASP A 167 44.05 14.46 9.69
CA ASP A 167 43.11 15.43 9.11
C ASP A 167 43.75 16.71 8.52
N SER A 168 45.05 16.93 8.68
CA SER A 168 45.71 18.18 8.24
C SER A 168 46.35 18.11 6.84
N ASP A 169 46.64 16.92 6.30
CA ASP A 169 47.35 16.71 5.03
C ASP A 169 46.44 16.16 3.90
N SER A 170 45.20 15.82 4.23
CA SER A 170 44.24 15.15 3.34
C SER A 170 43.72 16.05 2.20
N GLY A 171 43.56 17.36 2.46
CA GLY A 171 43.03 18.31 1.47
C GLY A 171 43.96 18.54 0.27
N ASN A 172 45.27 18.59 0.52
CA ASN A 172 46.27 18.84 -0.52
C ASN A 172 46.45 17.61 -1.43
N SER A 173 46.38 16.41 -0.84
CA SER A 173 46.47 15.13 -1.56
C SER A 173 45.29 14.91 -2.54
N VAL A 174 44.06 15.22 -2.12
CA VAL A 174 42.85 15.13 -2.98
C VAL A 174 42.90 16.15 -4.11
N GLU A 175 43.43 17.35 -3.87
CA GLU A 175 43.56 18.40 -4.89
C GLU A 175 44.59 18.02 -5.98
N VAL A 176 45.75 17.46 -5.57
CA VAL A 176 46.77 16.94 -6.50
C VAL A 176 46.21 15.79 -7.34
N GLN A 177 45.49 14.85 -6.72
CA GLN A 177 44.83 13.76 -7.43
C GLN A 177 43.80 14.27 -8.46
N THR A 178 42.94 15.20 -8.06
CA THR A 178 41.91 15.75 -8.94
C THR A 178 42.54 16.45 -10.15
N ARG A 179 43.67 17.13 -9.96
CA ARG A 179 44.43 17.76 -11.05
C ARG A 179 44.95 16.75 -12.06
N GLN A 180 45.47 15.60 -11.62
CA GLN A 180 45.90 14.50 -12.50
C GLN A 180 44.73 13.90 -13.28
N MET A 181 43.56 13.77 -12.66
CA MET A 181 42.34 13.30 -13.32
C MET A 181 41.84 14.31 -14.38
N ILE A 182 41.92 15.61 -14.09
CA ILE A 182 41.56 16.69 -15.03
C ILE A 182 42.50 16.69 -16.23
N GLU A 183 43.80 16.54 -16.02
CA GLU A 183 44.79 16.43 -17.10
C GLU A 183 44.51 15.21 -17.98
N TRP A 184 44.23 14.05 -17.37
CA TRP A 184 43.83 12.85 -18.08
C TRP A 184 42.55 13.04 -18.92
N ALA A 185 41.55 13.73 -18.38
CA ALA A 185 40.31 14.04 -19.08
C ALA A 185 40.54 15.03 -20.24
N ASN A 186 41.42 16.03 -20.06
CA ASN A 186 41.83 16.96 -21.12
C ASN A 186 42.62 16.28 -22.25
N LEU A 187 43.29 15.17 -21.96
CA LEU A 187 43.93 14.32 -22.96
C LEU A 187 42.94 13.33 -23.62
N GLY A 188 41.63 13.53 -23.42
CA GLY A 188 40.59 12.73 -24.08
C GLY A 188 40.38 11.34 -23.49
N PHE A 189 40.71 11.14 -22.21
CA PHE A 189 40.48 9.86 -21.49
C PHE A 189 41.28 8.66 -22.03
N LEU A 190 42.48 8.89 -22.58
CA LEU A 190 43.35 7.81 -23.10
C LEU A 190 43.82 6.82 -22.01
N PRO A 191 44.01 5.52 -22.34
CA PRO A 191 44.00 4.94 -23.69
C PRO A 191 42.62 4.49 -24.20
N SER A 192 41.62 4.38 -23.33
CA SER A 192 40.28 3.87 -23.69
C SER A 192 39.41 4.90 -24.43
N GLY A 193 39.73 6.19 -24.28
CA GLY A 193 39.03 7.27 -24.96
C GLY A 193 37.56 7.37 -24.56
N ALA A 194 36.72 7.95 -25.43
CA ALA A 194 35.29 8.06 -25.19
C ALA A 194 34.59 6.70 -24.91
N ARG A 195 35.06 5.61 -25.54
CA ARG A 195 34.53 4.26 -25.33
C ARG A 195 34.71 3.77 -23.89
N GLY A 196 35.80 4.20 -23.23
CA GLY A 196 36.04 3.87 -21.81
C GLY A 196 35.07 4.53 -20.84
N LEU A 197 34.23 5.47 -21.29
CA LEU A 197 33.25 6.17 -20.47
C LEU A 197 31.86 5.55 -20.53
N GLU A 198 31.64 4.62 -21.46
CA GLU A 198 30.37 3.92 -21.66
C GLU A 198 29.94 3.21 -20.37
N PRO A 199 28.63 3.16 -20.08
CA PRO A 199 28.13 2.48 -18.90
C PRO A 199 28.50 0.98 -18.94
N PRO A 200 29.00 0.39 -17.84
CA PRO A 200 29.36 -1.02 -17.82
C PRO A 200 28.12 -1.90 -18.09
N PRO A 201 28.27 -3.01 -18.83
CA PRO A 201 27.19 -3.94 -19.07
C PRO A 201 26.69 -4.49 -17.73
N GLY A 202 25.53 -3.99 -17.29
CA GLY A 202 24.95 -4.31 -15.97
C GLY A 202 24.57 -3.13 -15.08
N THR A 203 24.85 -1.87 -15.46
CA THR A 203 24.43 -0.67 -14.68
C THR A 203 23.26 0.12 -15.26
N VAL A 204 22.59 -0.42 -16.28
CA VAL A 204 21.20 -0.04 -16.50
C VAL A 204 20.41 -0.79 -15.43
N SER A 205 19.69 -0.08 -14.57
CA SER A 205 18.63 -0.66 -13.74
C SER A 205 17.56 -1.24 -14.67
N ASN A 206 17.84 -2.45 -15.13
CA ASN A 206 17.14 -3.23 -16.12
C ASN A 206 16.17 -4.17 -15.42
N LYS A 207 15.20 -3.67 -14.64
CA LYS A 207 14.09 -4.57 -14.25
C LYS A 207 13.22 -4.90 -15.48
N HIS A 208 12.94 -3.92 -16.35
CA HIS A 208 12.07 -4.14 -17.51
C HIS A 208 12.73 -4.91 -18.66
N THR A 209 13.93 -4.52 -19.11
CA THR A 209 14.63 -5.18 -20.24
C THR A 209 15.17 -6.58 -19.88
N THR A 210 15.53 -6.84 -18.62
CA THR A 210 15.92 -8.21 -18.21
C THR A 210 14.69 -9.10 -18.12
N THR A 211 13.56 -8.62 -17.59
CA THR A 211 12.32 -9.41 -17.51
C THR A 211 11.76 -9.69 -18.91
N GLU A 212 11.71 -8.68 -19.78
CA GLU A 212 11.30 -8.84 -21.19
C GLU A 212 12.18 -9.85 -21.92
N ARG A 213 13.50 -9.77 -21.74
CA ARG A 213 14.44 -10.75 -22.31
C ARG A 213 14.20 -12.15 -21.77
N LEU A 214 14.06 -12.32 -20.46
CA LEU A 214 13.84 -13.64 -19.85
C LEU A 214 12.50 -14.24 -20.30
N VAL A 215 11.45 -13.43 -20.41
CA VAL A 215 10.16 -13.89 -20.93
C VAL A 215 10.24 -14.18 -22.43
N TYR A 216 11.04 -13.43 -23.20
CA TYR A 216 11.34 -13.78 -24.59
C TYR A 216 12.05 -15.14 -24.69
N GLU A 217 13.06 -15.41 -23.85
CA GLU A 217 13.74 -16.72 -23.78
C GLU A 217 12.75 -17.85 -23.45
N VAL A 218 11.76 -17.61 -22.57
CA VAL A 218 10.67 -18.57 -22.30
C VAL A 218 9.80 -18.79 -23.54
N ARG A 219 9.44 -17.75 -24.29
CA ARG A 219 8.69 -17.89 -25.55
C ARG A 219 9.46 -18.69 -26.60
N GLN A 220 10.79 -18.54 -26.63
CA GLN A 220 11.69 -19.31 -27.50
C GLN A 220 11.98 -20.72 -26.97
N LYS A 221 11.37 -21.14 -25.85
CA LYS A 221 11.59 -22.43 -25.19
C LYS A 221 13.05 -22.66 -24.74
N CYS A 222 13.82 -21.58 -24.55
CA CYS A 222 15.18 -21.64 -24.05
C CYS A 222 15.24 -21.68 -22.51
N ARG A 223 14.11 -21.48 -21.83
CA ARG A 223 13.98 -21.41 -20.37
C ARG A 223 12.57 -21.79 -19.94
N ASN A 224 12.39 -22.41 -18.77
CA ASN A 224 11.07 -22.64 -18.22
C ASN A 224 10.56 -21.41 -17.47
N ILE A 225 9.25 -21.16 -17.56
CA ILE A 225 8.61 -20.05 -16.82
C ILE A 225 8.69 -20.24 -15.30
N GLU A 226 8.85 -21.49 -14.84
CA GLU A 226 8.99 -21.86 -13.43
C GLU A 226 10.41 -21.58 -12.88
N ASP A 227 11.37 -21.21 -13.74
CA ASP A 227 12.73 -20.84 -13.31
C ASP A 227 12.90 -19.32 -13.10
N ILE A 228 11.83 -18.54 -13.33
CA ILE A 228 11.86 -17.07 -13.21
C ILE A 228 10.68 -16.56 -12.40
N CYS A 229 10.94 -15.51 -11.61
CA CYS A 229 9.90 -14.81 -10.89
C CYS A 229 8.98 -14.07 -11.87
N ILE A 230 7.75 -14.54 -12.08
CA ILE A 230 6.83 -13.92 -13.05
C ILE A 230 6.34 -12.54 -12.61
N SER A 231 6.53 -12.19 -11.34
CA SER A 231 6.19 -10.87 -10.78
C SER A 231 7.25 -9.80 -11.07
N CYS A 232 8.55 -10.15 -11.14
CA CYS A 232 9.64 -9.15 -11.28
C CYS A 232 10.83 -9.53 -12.15
N GLY A 233 10.83 -10.73 -12.75
CA GLY A 233 11.91 -11.27 -13.58
C GLY A 233 13.16 -11.72 -12.83
N SER A 234 13.15 -11.77 -11.49
CA SER A 234 14.28 -12.32 -10.73
C SER A 234 14.47 -13.81 -11.01
N GLN A 235 15.73 -14.23 -11.17
CA GLN A 235 16.10 -15.65 -11.26
C GLN A 235 16.34 -16.26 -9.87
N ASN A 236 16.40 -15.45 -8.81
CA ASN A 236 16.55 -15.94 -7.43
C ASN A 236 15.18 -16.32 -6.86
N VAL A 237 14.65 -17.43 -7.38
CA VAL A 237 13.33 -17.94 -7.04
C VAL A 237 13.40 -18.90 -5.85
N SER A 238 12.39 -18.85 -4.99
CA SER A 238 12.30 -19.73 -3.82
C SER A 238 10.95 -20.44 -3.70
N LEU A 239 9.94 -19.95 -4.43
CA LEU A 239 8.55 -20.38 -4.32
C LEU A 239 7.91 -20.40 -5.69
N GLU A 240 6.76 -21.05 -5.78
CA GLU A 240 5.86 -20.95 -6.92
C GLU A 240 4.85 -19.81 -6.72
N HIS A 241 4.50 -19.10 -7.80
CA HIS A 241 3.46 -18.08 -7.73
C HIS A 241 2.10 -18.73 -7.42
N PRO A 242 1.31 -18.23 -6.44
CA PRO A 242 0.13 -18.94 -5.95
C PRO A 242 -1.00 -19.03 -6.98
N LEU A 243 -1.19 -18.00 -7.82
CA LEU A 243 -2.30 -17.92 -8.77
C LEU A 243 -2.01 -18.48 -10.17
N PHE A 244 -0.76 -18.37 -10.63
CA PHE A 244 -0.36 -18.62 -12.01
C PHE A 244 0.89 -19.49 -12.05
N VAL A 245 1.06 -20.24 -13.15
CA VAL A 245 2.23 -21.06 -13.39
C VAL A 245 3.44 -20.17 -13.64
N GLY A 246 4.51 -20.45 -12.92
CA GLY A 246 5.69 -19.61 -12.80
C GLY A 246 6.18 -19.51 -11.37
N ALA A 247 7.41 -19.04 -11.20
CA ALA A 247 8.02 -18.89 -9.88
C ALA A 247 7.83 -17.51 -9.27
N MET A 248 8.23 -17.38 -8.01
CA MET A 248 8.22 -16.17 -7.21
C MET A 248 9.48 -16.10 -6.34
N CYS A 249 10.13 -14.94 -6.30
CA CYS A 249 11.24 -14.68 -5.38
C CYS A 249 10.75 -14.23 -4.00
N GLN A 250 11.59 -14.34 -2.98
CA GLN A 250 11.22 -14.00 -1.60
C GLN A 250 10.72 -12.55 -1.44
N SER A 251 11.32 -11.59 -2.15
CA SER A 251 10.88 -10.18 -2.11
C SER A 251 9.46 -10.01 -2.68
N CYS A 252 9.13 -10.69 -3.77
CA CYS A 252 7.78 -10.68 -4.33
C CYS A 252 6.78 -11.42 -3.44
N LYS A 253 7.19 -12.47 -2.72
CA LYS A 253 6.33 -13.08 -1.69
C LYS A 253 5.95 -12.08 -0.60
N ASN A 254 6.93 -11.34 -0.06
CA ASN A 254 6.65 -10.37 0.99
C ASN A 254 5.69 -9.27 0.48
N CYS A 255 5.95 -8.74 -0.71
CA CYS A 255 5.06 -7.78 -1.37
C CYS A 255 3.66 -8.36 -1.62
N PHE A 256 3.55 -9.63 -2.00
CA PHE A 256 2.27 -10.30 -2.19
C PHE A 256 1.48 -10.42 -0.88
N LEU A 257 2.15 -10.76 0.24
CA LEU A 257 1.52 -10.83 1.56
C LEU A 257 0.98 -9.47 2.03
N GLU A 258 1.67 -8.38 1.69
CA GLU A 258 1.27 -7.01 2.01
C GLU A 258 0.11 -6.51 1.14
N CYS A 259 0.18 -6.76 -0.17
CA CYS A 259 -0.64 -6.05 -1.17
C CYS A 259 -1.84 -6.82 -1.72
N ALA A 260 -1.86 -8.16 -1.67
CA ALA A 260 -2.86 -8.95 -2.41
C ALA A 260 -4.32 -8.71 -1.94
N TYR A 261 -4.50 -8.33 -0.68
CA TYR A 261 -5.79 -7.98 -0.08
C TYR A 261 -5.92 -6.49 0.27
N GLN A 262 -5.22 -5.62 -0.48
CA GLN A 262 -5.47 -4.18 -0.44
C GLN A 262 -6.45 -3.81 -1.54
N TYR A 263 -7.46 -3.02 -1.18
CA TYR A 263 -8.54 -2.60 -2.07
C TYR A 263 -8.71 -1.09 -1.98
N ASP A 264 -8.85 -0.41 -3.12
CA ASP A 264 -9.10 1.02 -3.19
C ASP A 264 -10.57 1.34 -2.91
N ASP A 265 -10.89 2.63 -2.81
CA ASP A 265 -12.25 3.13 -2.50
C ASP A 265 -13.29 2.76 -3.59
N ASP A 266 -12.84 2.36 -4.79
CA ASP A 266 -13.71 1.84 -5.85
C ASP A 266 -14.03 0.34 -5.69
N GLY A 267 -13.49 -0.30 -4.66
CA GLY A 267 -13.71 -1.71 -4.34
C GLY A 267 -12.79 -2.67 -5.09
N TYR A 268 -11.95 -2.22 -6.02
CA TYR A 268 -11.00 -3.08 -6.72
C TYR A 268 -9.69 -3.20 -5.97
N GLN A 269 -8.92 -4.26 -6.26
CA GLN A 269 -7.58 -4.42 -5.73
C GLN A 269 -6.72 -3.21 -6.09
N SER A 270 -6.05 -2.64 -5.09
CA SER A 270 -5.16 -1.50 -5.29
C SER A 270 -4.04 -1.83 -6.27
N TYR A 271 -3.57 -3.10 -6.29
CA TYR A 271 -2.42 -3.53 -7.08
C TYR A 271 -2.74 -4.69 -8.03
N CYS A 272 -1.86 -4.90 -9.01
CA CYS A 272 -1.92 -6.02 -9.94
C CYS A 272 -1.89 -7.38 -9.21
N SER A 273 -2.82 -8.28 -9.55
CA SER A 273 -2.92 -9.67 -9.07
C SER A 273 -1.70 -10.55 -9.39
N ILE A 274 -0.78 -10.12 -10.26
CA ILE A 274 0.43 -10.88 -10.64
C ILE A 274 1.68 -10.32 -9.93
N CYS A 275 1.90 -9.01 -10.01
CA CYS A 275 3.15 -8.41 -9.54
C CYS A 275 3.02 -7.59 -8.26
N CYS A 276 1.80 -7.40 -7.75
CA CYS A 276 1.50 -6.54 -6.60
C CYS A 276 2.05 -5.11 -6.75
N GLY A 277 2.09 -4.64 -8.01
CA GLY A 277 2.48 -3.29 -8.39
C GLY A 277 1.74 -2.84 -9.65
N GLY A 278 2.44 -2.11 -10.51
CA GLY A 278 1.95 -1.65 -11.82
C GLY A 278 1.20 -0.32 -11.73
N ARG A 279 1.62 0.67 -12.54
CA ARG A 279 1.08 2.04 -12.47
C ARG A 279 -0.32 2.20 -13.07
N GLU A 280 -0.65 1.35 -14.03
CA GLU A 280 -1.90 1.37 -14.76
C GLU A 280 -2.44 -0.05 -14.81
N VAL A 281 -3.67 -0.21 -14.33
CA VAL A 281 -4.31 -1.52 -14.17
C VAL A 281 -5.63 -1.60 -14.93
N LEU A 282 -5.88 -2.80 -15.46
CA LEU A 282 -7.13 -3.25 -16.06
C LEU A 282 -7.98 -3.88 -14.96
N MET A 283 -9.20 -3.36 -14.78
CA MET A 283 -10.17 -3.86 -13.83
C MET A 283 -11.05 -4.93 -14.48
N CYS A 284 -11.33 -6.01 -13.76
CA CYS A 284 -12.21 -7.07 -14.23
C CYS A 284 -13.66 -6.57 -14.33
N GLY A 285 -14.34 -6.84 -15.45
CA GLY A 285 -15.77 -6.52 -15.62
C GLY A 285 -16.73 -7.59 -15.09
N ASN A 286 -16.23 -8.73 -14.60
CA ASN A 286 -17.07 -9.78 -14.03
C ASN A 286 -17.62 -9.36 -12.66
N ASN A 287 -18.92 -9.56 -12.44
CA ASN A 287 -19.57 -9.28 -11.17
C ASN A 287 -18.87 -10.00 -10.01
N ASN A 288 -18.80 -9.33 -8.85
CA ASN A 288 -18.10 -9.78 -7.64
C ASN A 288 -16.58 -9.97 -7.75
N CYS A 289 -15.96 -9.77 -8.92
CA CYS A 289 -14.52 -9.91 -9.10
C CYS A 289 -13.82 -8.55 -8.94
N CYS A 290 -12.97 -8.43 -7.92
CA CYS A 290 -12.26 -7.20 -7.61
C CYS A 290 -10.81 -7.21 -8.10
N ARG A 291 -10.44 -8.10 -9.04
CA ARG A 291 -9.04 -8.28 -9.46
C ARG A 291 -8.61 -7.27 -10.50
N CYS A 292 -7.34 -6.86 -10.39
CA CYS A 292 -6.69 -5.92 -11.28
C CYS A 292 -5.45 -6.53 -11.94
N TYR A 293 -5.15 -6.13 -13.18
CA TYR A 293 -3.96 -6.59 -13.91
C TYR A 293 -3.25 -5.41 -14.54
N CYS A 294 -1.96 -5.23 -14.26
CA CYS A 294 -1.24 -4.12 -14.87
C CYS A 294 -0.99 -4.37 -16.36
N VAL A 295 -1.01 -3.28 -17.14
CA VAL A 295 -0.76 -3.29 -18.59
C VAL A 295 0.54 -4.02 -18.92
N GLU A 296 1.59 -3.77 -18.13
CA GLU A 296 2.92 -4.36 -18.32
C GLU A 296 2.91 -5.89 -18.17
N CYS A 297 2.28 -6.44 -17.12
CA CYS A 297 2.22 -7.89 -16.93
C CYS A 297 1.41 -8.55 -18.05
N VAL A 298 0.33 -7.90 -18.50
CA VAL A 298 -0.49 -8.42 -19.59
C VAL A 298 0.27 -8.46 -20.90
N ASP A 299 0.91 -7.36 -21.30
CA ASP A 299 1.65 -7.32 -22.56
C ASP A 299 2.87 -8.25 -22.56
N LEU A 300 3.50 -8.43 -21.39
CA LEU A 300 4.66 -9.30 -21.24
C LEU A 300 4.29 -10.79 -21.24
N LEU A 301 3.35 -11.21 -20.38
CA LEU A 301 3.02 -12.62 -20.17
C LEU A 301 1.97 -13.15 -21.17
N VAL A 302 0.99 -12.34 -21.56
CA VAL A 302 -0.03 -12.74 -22.53
C VAL A 302 0.46 -12.49 -23.95
N GLY A 303 0.95 -11.28 -24.25
CA GLY A 303 1.41 -10.90 -25.59
C GLY A 303 1.33 -9.40 -25.82
N ALA A 304 2.29 -8.85 -26.57
CA ALA A 304 2.30 -7.42 -26.88
C ALA A 304 0.99 -6.98 -27.53
N GLY A 305 0.36 -5.92 -27.00
CA GLY A 305 -0.92 -5.40 -27.46
C GLY A 305 -2.14 -6.08 -26.82
N SER A 306 -1.96 -7.10 -25.98
CA SER A 306 -3.06 -7.79 -25.28
C SER A 306 -3.74 -6.85 -24.27
N ALA A 307 -2.99 -5.95 -23.65
CA ALA A 307 -3.58 -4.96 -22.75
C ALA A 307 -4.51 -4.02 -23.50
N GLN A 308 -4.09 -3.53 -24.68
CA GLN A 308 -4.94 -2.70 -25.53
C GLN A 308 -6.17 -3.45 -26.03
N ALA A 309 -6.04 -4.73 -26.37
CA ALA A 309 -7.18 -5.57 -26.73
C ALA A 309 -8.20 -5.69 -25.58
N ALA A 310 -7.72 -5.95 -24.36
CA ALA A 310 -8.56 -6.01 -23.15
C ALA A 310 -9.25 -4.67 -22.85
N ILE A 311 -8.58 -3.54 -23.08
CA ILE A 311 -9.17 -2.19 -22.92
C ILE A 311 -10.35 -2.00 -23.89
N CYS A 312 -10.21 -2.47 -25.14
CA CYS A 312 -11.22 -2.37 -26.17
C CYS A 312 -12.38 -3.36 -26.00
N GLU A 313 -12.22 -4.40 -25.17
CA GLU A 313 -13.24 -5.43 -24.93
C GLU A 313 -14.22 -4.99 -23.83
N ASP A 314 -15.54 -5.09 -24.10
CA ASP A 314 -16.60 -4.72 -23.14
C ASP A 314 -17.74 -5.75 -23.11
N PRO A 315 -17.99 -6.45 -21.99
CA PRO A 315 -17.20 -6.48 -20.76
C PRO A 315 -15.93 -7.34 -20.91
N TRP A 316 -14.80 -6.88 -20.34
CA TRP A 316 -13.58 -7.70 -20.26
C TRP A 316 -13.57 -8.56 -18.98
N ASN A 317 -13.45 -9.88 -19.14
CA ASN A 317 -13.29 -10.80 -18.02
C ASN A 317 -11.81 -11.11 -17.78
N CYS A 318 -11.38 -11.04 -16.52
CA CYS A 318 -9.98 -11.26 -16.19
C CYS A 318 -9.58 -12.73 -16.28
N TYR A 319 -8.26 -12.98 -16.28
CA TYR A 319 -7.67 -14.31 -16.43
C TYR A 319 -8.02 -15.31 -15.32
N MET A 320 -8.57 -14.84 -14.20
CA MET A 320 -9.06 -15.70 -13.10
C MET A 320 -10.55 -16.04 -13.25
N CYS A 321 -11.32 -15.26 -14.00
CA CYS A 321 -12.75 -15.45 -14.24
C CYS A 321 -13.04 -16.24 -15.51
N CYS A 322 -12.18 -16.14 -16.53
CA CYS A 322 -12.39 -16.85 -17.78
C CYS A 322 -12.43 -18.39 -17.59
N THR A 323 -13.24 -19.06 -18.41
CA THR A 323 -13.30 -20.53 -18.47
C THR A 323 -11.99 -21.11 -18.99
N ARG A 324 -11.40 -20.47 -20.00
CA ARG A 324 -10.05 -20.75 -20.48
C ARG A 324 -9.02 -20.39 -19.40
N ASN A 325 -8.05 -21.29 -19.15
CA ASN A 325 -7.01 -21.11 -18.13
C ASN A 325 -5.61 -20.75 -18.72
N VAL A 326 -5.45 -20.66 -20.04
CA VAL A 326 -4.16 -20.35 -20.70
C VAL A 326 -4.27 -19.14 -21.64
N PHE A 327 -3.45 -18.12 -21.42
CA PHE A 327 -3.39 -16.87 -22.18
C PHE A 327 -1.93 -16.52 -22.50
N GLY A 328 -1.47 -16.83 -23.71
CA GLY A 328 -0.04 -16.71 -24.04
C GLY A 328 0.80 -17.62 -23.15
N LEU A 329 1.74 -17.03 -22.40
CA LEU A 329 2.52 -17.73 -21.38
C LEU A 329 1.83 -17.77 -20.00
N LEU A 330 0.83 -16.93 -19.78
CA LEU A 330 0.11 -16.86 -18.51
C LEU A 330 -0.87 -18.04 -18.41
N ARG A 331 -0.62 -18.96 -17.48
CA ARG A 331 -1.52 -20.09 -17.19
C ARG A 331 -2.00 -20.03 -15.75
N ARG A 332 -3.32 -19.96 -15.54
CA ARG A 332 -3.94 -20.09 -14.21
C ARG A 332 -3.71 -21.51 -13.69
N ARG A 333 -3.33 -21.64 -12.42
CA ARG A 333 -3.20 -22.95 -11.76
C ARG A 333 -4.58 -23.53 -11.46
N ASP A 334 -4.74 -24.84 -11.58
CA ASP A 334 -6.03 -25.49 -11.27
C ASP A 334 -6.26 -25.60 -9.75
N ASP A 335 -5.18 -25.72 -8.97
CA ASP A 335 -5.14 -25.80 -7.51
C ASP A 335 -4.88 -24.43 -6.82
N TRP A 336 -5.10 -23.33 -7.54
CA TRP A 336 -4.74 -21.97 -7.06
C TRP A 336 -5.43 -21.59 -5.74
N THR A 337 -6.64 -22.07 -5.49
CA THR A 337 -7.43 -21.78 -4.28
C THR A 337 -6.72 -22.30 -3.03
N SER A 338 -6.34 -23.59 -3.04
CA SER A 338 -5.61 -24.25 -1.96
C SER A 338 -4.21 -23.65 -1.80
N ARG A 339 -3.53 -23.33 -2.91
CA ARG A 339 -2.21 -22.69 -2.87
C ARG A 339 -2.24 -21.30 -2.26
N LEU A 340 -3.19 -20.46 -2.67
CA LEU A 340 -3.34 -19.11 -2.11
C LEU A 340 -3.59 -19.19 -0.60
N GLN A 341 -4.44 -20.12 -0.20
CA GLN A 341 -4.72 -20.37 1.20
C GLN A 341 -3.47 -20.79 1.99
N MET A 342 -2.71 -21.78 1.52
CA MET A 342 -1.45 -22.20 2.14
C MET A 342 -0.42 -21.05 2.17
N PHE A 343 -0.43 -20.19 1.15
CA PHE A 343 0.48 -19.04 1.06
C PHE A 343 0.30 -18.06 2.23
N PHE A 344 -0.93 -17.92 2.72
CA PHE A 344 -1.27 -17.06 3.87
C PHE A 344 -1.37 -17.82 5.20
N ALA A 345 -1.35 -19.16 5.18
CA ALA A 345 -1.37 -20.01 6.36
C ALA A 345 0.05 -20.17 6.96
N ASN A 346 0.68 -19.07 7.36
CA ASN A 346 1.91 -19.10 8.17
C ASN A 346 1.55 -18.98 9.66
N ASN A 347 0.87 -19.98 10.21
CA ASN A 347 0.71 -20.10 11.65
C ASN A 347 1.86 -20.97 12.16
N HIS A 348 2.89 -20.35 12.73
CA HIS A 348 4.06 -21.04 13.28
C HIS A 348 3.81 -21.65 14.67
N ASP A 349 2.58 -21.56 15.19
CA ASP A 349 2.25 -22.03 16.52
C ASP A 349 1.81 -23.50 16.48
N GLN A 350 2.62 -24.37 17.07
CA GLN A 350 2.43 -25.83 17.13
C GLN A 350 1.48 -26.28 18.26
N ASP A 351 0.92 -25.33 19.02
CA ASP A 351 0.15 -25.64 20.23
C ASP A 351 -1.25 -26.20 19.95
N PHE A 352 -1.79 -25.97 18.75
CA PHE A 352 -3.16 -26.35 18.36
C PHE A 352 -3.20 -26.93 16.95
N GLU A 353 -4.24 -27.71 16.65
CA GLU A 353 -4.49 -28.20 15.30
C GLU A 353 -4.78 -27.03 14.34
N PRO A 354 -4.32 -27.08 13.07
CA PRO A 354 -4.63 -26.06 12.09
C PRO A 354 -6.16 -25.95 11.88
N LEU A 355 -6.70 -24.74 12.02
CA LEU A 355 -8.11 -24.45 11.79
C LEU A 355 -8.56 -24.86 10.39
N LYS A 356 -9.83 -25.28 10.24
CA LYS A 356 -10.41 -25.60 8.93
C LYS A 356 -10.24 -24.43 7.98
N LEU A 357 -9.69 -24.76 6.83
CA LEU A 357 -9.29 -23.86 5.77
C LEU A 357 -10.31 -23.97 4.63
N TYR A 358 -10.96 -22.84 4.26
CA TYR A 358 -11.95 -22.79 3.18
C TYR A 358 -11.34 -22.29 1.87
N SER A 359 -11.67 -22.91 0.74
CA SER A 359 -11.23 -22.43 -0.57
C SER A 359 -11.98 -21.16 -1.01
N PRO A 360 -11.31 -20.17 -1.62
CA PRO A 360 -11.98 -19.03 -2.26
C PRO A 360 -13.10 -19.45 -3.22
N ILE A 361 -14.20 -18.68 -3.24
CA ILE A 361 -15.36 -18.94 -4.08
C ILE A 361 -15.21 -18.20 -5.41
N LEU A 362 -15.55 -18.86 -6.52
CA LEU A 362 -15.61 -18.24 -7.85
C LEU A 362 -16.57 -17.05 -7.86
N ALA A 363 -16.20 -15.97 -8.55
CA ALA A 363 -16.91 -14.69 -8.51
C ALA A 363 -18.42 -14.83 -8.81
N GLU A 364 -18.82 -15.67 -9.78
CA GLU A 364 -20.24 -15.84 -10.15
C GLU A 364 -21.06 -16.57 -9.07
N LYS A 365 -20.41 -17.31 -8.17
CA LYS A 365 -21.06 -18.10 -7.11
C LYS A 365 -21.12 -17.39 -5.76
N ARG A 366 -20.43 -16.25 -5.62
CA ARG A 366 -20.37 -15.49 -4.37
C ARG A 366 -21.76 -14.95 -4.00
N GLN A 367 -22.13 -15.12 -2.73
CA GLN A 367 -23.40 -14.66 -2.16
C GLN A 367 -23.17 -13.57 -1.11
N PRO A 368 -24.17 -12.74 -0.79
CA PRO A 368 -24.07 -11.76 0.30
C PRO A 368 -23.73 -12.43 1.64
N ILE A 369 -22.89 -11.78 2.45
CA ILE A 369 -22.47 -12.28 3.75
C ILE A 369 -23.59 -12.13 4.80
N ARG A 370 -23.75 -13.14 5.67
CA ARG A 370 -24.65 -13.07 6.84
C ARG A 370 -23.84 -13.07 8.11
N VAL A 371 -24.07 -12.07 8.96
CA VAL A 371 -23.20 -11.76 10.10
C VAL A 371 -23.97 -11.81 11.41
N LEU A 372 -23.38 -12.48 12.40
CA LEU A 372 -23.75 -12.38 13.80
C LEU A 372 -22.67 -11.58 14.55
N SER A 373 -23.02 -10.39 15.02
CA SER A 373 -22.12 -9.50 15.77
C SER A 373 -22.50 -9.49 17.25
N LEU A 374 -21.63 -10.00 18.11
CA LEU A 374 -21.84 -10.07 19.55
C LEU A 374 -21.05 -8.96 20.23
N PHE A 375 -21.69 -8.21 21.14
CA PHE A 375 -21.09 -7.02 21.74
C PHE A 375 -20.74 -5.97 20.67
N ASP A 376 -21.70 -5.69 19.80
CA ASP A 376 -21.51 -4.96 18.54
C ASP A 376 -20.94 -3.54 18.72
N GLY A 377 -21.22 -2.92 19.86
CA GLY A 377 -20.85 -1.54 20.13
C GLY A 377 -21.47 -0.62 19.08
N ILE A 378 -20.64 0.24 18.49
CA ILE A 378 -21.07 1.23 17.50
C ILE A 378 -21.07 0.67 16.05
N ALA A 379 -21.39 -0.61 15.87
CA ALA A 379 -21.52 -1.27 14.56
C ALA A 379 -20.27 -1.18 13.65
N THR A 380 -19.08 -1.29 14.25
CA THR A 380 -17.81 -1.15 13.50
C THR A 380 -17.65 -2.22 12.42
N GLY A 381 -18.12 -3.45 12.69
CA GLY A 381 -18.05 -4.54 11.73
C GLY A 381 -18.88 -4.26 10.47
N LEU A 382 -20.10 -3.74 10.62
CA LEU A 382 -20.96 -3.39 9.50
C LEU A 382 -20.41 -2.21 8.69
N LEU A 383 -19.90 -1.18 9.37
CA LEU A 383 -19.20 -0.06 8.73
C LEU A 383 -18.09 -0.58 7.80
N VAL A 384 -17.22 -1.45 8.30
CA VAL A 384 -16.09 -1.97 7.52
C VAL A 384 -16.53 -2.86 6.37
N LEU A 385 -17.54 -3.71 6.56
CA LEU A 385 -18.07 -4.53 5.47
C LEU A 385 -18.61 -3.65 4.33
N LYS A 386 -19.28 -2.54 4.66
CA LYS A 386 -19.73 -1.53 3.69
C LYS A 386 -18.57 -0.80 3.03
N ASP A 387 -17.57 -0.34 3.79
CA ASP A 387 -16.36 0.30 3.25
C ASP A 387 -15.63 -0.61 2.25
N LEU A 388 -15.57 -1.91 2.53
CA LEU A 388 -14.98 -2.91 1.65
C LEU A 388 -15.88 -3.24 0.45
N GLY A 389 -17.10 -2.71 0.37
CA GLY A 389 -18.05 -3.01 -0.69
C GLY A 389 -18.57 -4.45 -0.68
N ILE A 390 -18.52 -5.14 0.47
CA ILE A 390 -19.07 -6.49 0.62
C ILE A 390 -20.58 -6.38 0.82
N GLN A 391 -21.36 -7.13 0.04
CA GLN A 391 -22.81 -7.17 0.18
C GLN A 391 -23.20 -7.90 1.45
N VAL A 392 -23.95 -7.24 2.33
CA VAL A 392 -24.43 -7.81 3.59
C VAL A 392 -25.90 -8.20 3.43
N GLY A 393 -26.17 -9.50 3.43
CA GLY A 393 -27.54 -10.03 3.33
C GLY A 393 -28.30 -9.92 4.64
N GLN A 394 -27.62 -10.15 5.77
CA GLN A 394 -28.21 -10.02 7.10
C GLN A 394 -27.14 -9.62 8.11
N TYR A 395 -27.50 -8.75 9.05
CA TYR A 395 -26.64 -8.35 10.16
C TYR A 395 -27.44 -8.39 11.47
N VAL A 396 -27.21 -9.43 12.28
CA VAL A 396 -27.84 -9.60 13.59
C VAL A 396 -26.86 -9.20 14.67
N ALA A 397 -27.25 -8.30 15.57
CA ALA A 397 -26.36 -7.72 16.55
C ALA A 397 -26.89 -7.85 17.99
N SER A 398 -26.04 -8.32 18.90
CA SER A 398 -26.30 -8.25 20.35
C SER A 398 -25.58 -7.05 20.95
N GLU A 399 -26.35 -6.15 21.57
CA GLU A 399 -25.86 -4.97 22.28
C GLU A 399 -26.92 -4.55 23.33
N VAL A 400 -26.46 -4.01 24.45
CA VAL A 400 -27.32 -3.56 25.57
C VAL A 400 -27.16 -2.08 25.89
N CYS A 401 -26.13 -1.43 25.34
CA CYS A 401 -25.92 -0.01 25.53
C CYS A 401 -26.79 0.78 24.54
N GLU A 402 -27.81 1.48 25.05
CA GLU A 402 -28.73 2.30 24.24
C GLU A 402 -28.01 3.31 23.34
N ASP A 403 -26.95 3.96 23.85
CA ASP A 403 -26.14 4.88 23.06
C ASP A 403 -25.49 4.17 21.85
N SER A 404 -24.91 2.99 22.05
CA SER A 404 -24.32 2.18 20.98
C SER A 404 -25.35 1.78 19.92
N ILE A 405 -26.51 1.28 20.38
CA ILE A 405 -27.63 0.88 19.51
C ILE A 405 -28.11 2.08 18.68
N THR A 406 -28.23 3.25 19.30
CA THR A 406 -28.65 4.48 18.62
C THR A 406 -27.67 4.88 17.51
N VAL A 407 -26.36 4.78 17.76
CA VAL A 407 -25.34 5.01 16.71
C VAL A 407 -25.54 4.05 15.54
N GLY A 408 -25.63 2.74 15.80
CA GLY A 408 -25.78 1.75 14.74
C GLY A 408 -27.08 1.91 13.94
N MET A 409 -28.21 2.14 14.62
CA MET A 409 -29.51 2.38 13.98
C MET A 409 -29.47 3.59 13.05
N VAL A 410 -28.89 4.72 13.49
CA VAL A 410 -28.84 5.95 12.68
C VAL A 410 -27.84 5.83 11.54
N ARG A 411 -26.64 5.28 11.79
CA ARG A 411 -25.56 5.20 10.79
C ARG A 411 -25.78 4.14 9.73
N HIS A 412 -26.59 3.15 10.03
CA HIS A 412 -26.88 2.06 9.12
C HIS A 412 -28.38 1.94 8.81
N GLU A 413 -29.13 3.03 8.94
CA GLU A 413 -30.51 3.15 8.43
C GLU A 413 -31.44 2.02 8.89
N GLY A 414 -31.26 1.56 10.14
CA GLY A 414 -32.08 0.50 10.73
C GLY A 414 -31.89 -0.91 10.15
N ILE A 415 -30.87 -1.17 9.30
CA ILE A 415 -30.66 -2.51 8.71
C ILE A 415 -30.16 -3.56 9.71
N ILE A 416 -29.71 -3.14 10.89
CA ILE A 416 -29.22 -4.02 11.95
C ILE A 416 -30.42 -4.61 12.71
N ASN A 417 -30.48 -5.93 12.80
CA ASN A 417 -31.44 -6.61 13.67
C ASN A 417 -30.85 -6.75 15.09
N TYR A 418 -31.22 -5.83 15.99
CA TYR A 418 -30.76 -5.85 17.38
C TYR A 418 -31.56 -6.85 18.24
N VAL A 419 -30.84 -7.72 18.95
CA VAL A 419 -31.44 -8.82 19.75
C VAL A 419 -31.27 -8.64 21.25
N GLY A 420 -30.70 -7.51 21.69
CA GLY A 420 -30.48 -7.19 23.09
C GLY A 420 -29.35 -7.99 23.72
N ASP A 421 -29.55 -8.42 24.99
CA ASP A 421 -28.53 -9.10 25.78
C ASP A 421 -28.15 -10.47 25.22
N VAL A 422 -26.86 -10.69 25.02
CA VAL A 422 -26.29 -11.92 24.46
C VAL A 422 -26.71 -13.18 25.23
N ARG A 423 -26.92 -13.05 26.55
CA ARG A 423 -27.29 -14.17 27.44
C ARG A 423 -28.70 -14.69 27.16
N ASN A 424 -29.54 -13.87 26.54
CA ASN A 424 -30.90 -14.24 26.18
C ASN A 424 -30.98 -14.92 24.81
N VAL A 425 -29.88 -14.95 24.05
CA VAL A 425 -29.84 -15.57 22.72
C VAL A 425 -29.75 -17.09 22.85
N THR A 426 -30.81 -17.78 22.44
CA THR A 426 -30.93 -19.24 22.52
C THR A 426 -30.53 -19.93 21.22
N ARG A 427 -30.32 -21.25 21.28
CA ARG A 427 -30.09 -22.09 20.10
C ARG A 427 -31.20 -21.96 19.05
N ASN A 428 -32.46 -21.89 19.49
CA ASN A 428 -33.61 -21.72 18.59
C ASN A 428 -33.55 -20.39 17.83
N ASN A 429 -33.07 -19.32 18.49
CA ASN A 429 -32.88 -18.05 17.83
C ASN A 429 -31.82 -18.15 16.73
N ILE A 430 -30.67 -18.77 17.02
CA ILE A 430 -29.58 -18.96 16.04
C ILE A 430 -30.06 -19.76 14.82
N GLN A 431 -30.86 -20.81 15.04
CA GLN A 431 -31.43 -21.60 13.94
C GLN A 431 -32.45 -20.83 13.10
N GLN A 432 -33.20 -19.92 13.70
CA GLN A 432 -34.20 -19.09 13.01
C GLN A 432 -33.56 -17.95 12.21
N TRP A 433 -32.52 -17.33 12.74
CA TRP A 433 -31.87 -16.19 12.10
C TRP A 433 -30.85 -16.62 11.06
N GLY A 434 -30.14 -17.73 11.32
CA GLY A 434 -29.07 -18.23 10.47
C GLY A 434 -29.54 -18.96 9.20
N PRO A 435 -28.62 -19.60 8.46
CA PRO A 435 -27.20 -19.76 8.80
C PRO A 435 -26.42 -18.44 8.78
N PHE A 436 -25.34 -18.36 9.57
CA PHE A 436 -24.40 -17.22 9.58
C PHE A 436 -23.08 -17.63 8.95
N ASP A 437 -22.47 -16.73 8.19
CA ASP A 437 -21.19 -16.95 7.49
C ASP A 437 -20.02 -16.29 8.23
N LEU A 438 -20.31 -15.29 9.07
CA LEU A 438 -19.33 -14.59 9.90
C LEU A 438 -19.88 -14.37 11.32
N VAL A 439 -19.11 -14.77 12.34
CA VAL A 439 -19.40 -14.47 13.75
C VAL A 439 -18.30 -13.63 14.36
N ILE A 440 -18.63 -12.43 14.82
CA ILE A 440 -17.64 -11.50 15.38
C ILE A 440 -18.03 -11.03 16.77
N GLY A 441 -17.04 -10.68 17.60
CA GLY A 441 -17.32 -10.03 18.86
C GLY A 441 -16.11 -9.61 19.68
N GLY A 442 -16.32 -8.62 20.55
CA GLY A 442 -15.33 -8.11 21.49
C GLY A 442 -15.96 -7.92 22.85
N SER A 443 -15.91 -8.94 23.71
CA SER A 443 -16.52 -8.87 25.04
C SER A 443 -15.87 -7.78 25.92
N PRO A 444 -16.59 -7.17 26.88
CA PRO A 444 -16.04 -6.10 27.71
C PRO A 444 -14.74 -6.46 28.44
N CYS A 445 -13.68 -5.70 28.18
CA CYS A 445 -12.33 -5.98 28.68
C CYS A 445 -12.06 -5.51 30.13
N ASN A 446 -13.02 -4.84 30.77
CA ASN A 446 -12.81 -4.17 32.06
C ASN A 446 -12.34 -5.12 33.17
N ASP A 447 -12.94 -6.31 33.26
CA ASP A 447 -12.59 -7.33 34.25
C ASP A 447 -11.43 -8.23 33.81
N LEU A 448 -10.98 -8.15 32.56
CA LEU A 448 -9.83 -8.87 32.04
C LEU A 448 -8.55 -8.04 32.14
N SER A 449 -8.65 -6.72 32.07
CA SER A 449 -7.48 -5.86 31.95
C SER A 449 -6.70 -5.74 33.26
N ILE A 450 -5.39 -6.04 33.22
CA ILE A 450 -4.49 -5.94 34.38
C ILE A 450 -4.33 -4.50 34.90
N VAL A 451 -4.64 -3.49 34.07
CA VAL A 451 -4.60 -2.08 34.47
C VAL A 451 -5.79 -1.68 35.34
N ASN A 452 -6.82 -2.55 35.44
CA ASN A 452 -7.91 -2.37 36.39
C ASN A 452 -7.56 -3.07 37.70
N PRO A 453 -7.36 -2.34 38.82
CA PRO A 453 -7.08 -2.96 40.12
C PRO A 453 -8.29 -3.72 40.67
N ALA A 454 -9.51 -3.37 40.25
CA ALA A 454 -10.75 -4.01 40.67
C ALA A 454 -11.20 -5.14 39.71
N ARG A 455 -10.28 -5.65 38.87
CA ARG A 455 -10.58 -6.69 37.88
C ARG A 455 -11.02 -7.98 38.58
N LYS A 456 -12.00 -8.67 37.98
CA LYS A 456 -12.49 -9.97 38.48
C LYS A 456 -11.96 -11.19 37.70
N GLY A 457 -11.28 -10.98 36.57
CA GLY A 457 -10.75 -12.04 35.71
C GLY A 457 -11.80 -12.65 34.77
N LEU A 458 -11.40 -13.68 34.03
CA LEU A 458 -12.22 -14.31 32.99
C LEU A 458 -13.51 -14.98 33.50
N TYR A 459 -13.48 -15.56 34.70
CA TYR A 459 -14.60 -16.37 35.21
C TYR A 459 -15.63 -15.57 36.02
N GLU A 460 -15.39 -14.28 36.25
CA GLU A 460 -16.25 -13.42 37.05
C GLU A 460 -16.57 -12.10 36.34
N GLY A 461 -17.49 -11.31 36.93
CA GLY A 461 -17.84 -9.99 36.42
C GLY A 461 -18.29 -10.01 34.96
N THR A 462 -17.79 -9.06 34.16
CA THR A 462 -18.02 -9.03 32.70
C THR A 462 -17.09 -9.95 31.93
N GLY A 463 -16.04 -10.51 32.56
CA GLY A 463 -15.12 -11.45 31.91
C GLY A 463 -15.85 -12.70 31.40
N ARG A 464 -16.86 -13.16 32.14
CA ARG A 464 -17.68 -14.33 31.78
C ARG A 464 -18.41 -14.20 30.44
N LEU A 465 -18.60 -12.97 29.93
CA LEU A 465 -19.27 -12.73 28.65
C LEU A 465 -18.47 -13.31 27.47
N PHE A 466 -17.17 -13.57 27.64
CA PHE A 466 -16.42 -14.39 26.69
C PHE A 466 -17.08 -15.77 26.45
N PHE A 467 -17.60 -16.41 27.50
CA PHE A 467 -18.22 -17.73 27.36
C PHE A 467 -19.53 -17.68 26.57
N GLU A 468 -20.22 -16.54 26.54
CA GLU A 468 -21.39 -16.36 25.67
C GLU A 468 -20.99 -16.28 24.19
N PHE A 469 -19.86 -15.63 23.88
CA PHE A 469 -19.29 -15.68 22.53
C PHE A 469 -18.94 -17.13 22.15
N TYR A 470 -18.19 -17.83 23.01
CA TYR A 470 -17.80 -19.23 22.78
C TYR A 470 -19.02 -20.13 22.56
N ARG A 471 -20.04 -20.01 23.42
CA ARG A 471 -21.29 -20.78 23.32
C ARG A 471 -21.99 -20.53 21.99
N LEU A 472 -22.20 -19.27 21.62
CA LEU A 472 -22.92 -18.92 20.39
C LEU A 472 -22.11 -19.25 19.13
N LEU A 473 -20.78 -19.13 19.17
CA LEU A 473 -19.90 -19.58 18.10
C LEU A 473 -20.14 -21.07 17.80
N HIS A 474 -20.17 -21.92 18.83
CA HIS A 474 -20.43 -23.36 18.67
C HIS A 474 -21.82 -23.66 18.08
N GLU A 475 -22.83 -22.88 18.44
CA GLU A 475 -24.19 -23.03 17.90
C GLU A 475 -24.30 -22.59 16.42
N THR A 476 -23.37 -21.78 15.94
CA THR A 476 -23.34 -21.29 14.56
C THR A 476 -22.44 -22.07 13.61
N LEU A 477 -21.61 -22.98 14.15
CA LEU A 477 -20.70 -23.79 13.33
C LEU A 477 -21.47 -24.56 12.26
N PRO A 478 -20.96 -24.61 11.01
CA PRO A 478 -21.53 -25.47 9.97
C PRO A 478 -21.61 -26.91 10.44
N LYS A 479 -22.65 -27.62 10.00
CA LYS A 479 -22.80 -29.04 10.35
C LYS A 479 -21.73 -29.86 9.64
N GLU A 480 -21.42 -31.04 10.18
CA GLU A 480 -20.48 -31.96 9.54
C GLU A 480 -20.90 -32.29 8.10
N GLY A 481 -19.98 -32.18 7.14
CA GLY A 481 -20.23 -32.31 5.70
C GLY A 481 -20.70 -31.04 5.00
N GLU A 482 -20.97 -29.94 5.71
CA GLU A 482 -21.26 -28.64 5.09
C GLU A 482 -19.96 -27.91 4.69
N GLU A 483 -19.76 -27.73 3.39
CA GLU A 483 -18.58 -27.04 2.82
C GLU A 483 -18.74 -25.52 2.69
N ARG A 484 -19.76 -24.95 3.33
CA ARG A 484 -19.98 -23.50 3.33
C ARG A 484 -18.86 -22.79 4.09
N PRO A 485 -18.21 -21.76 3.51
CA PRO A 485 -17.21 -20.99 4.24
C PRO A 485 -17.83 -20.34 5.48
N PHE A 486 -17.16 -20.52 6.61
CA PHE A 486 -17.58 -20.00 7.89
C PHE A 486 -16.39 -19.35 8.60
N PHE A 487 -16.56 -18.09 8.97
CA PHE A 487 -15.51 -17.31 9.58
C PHE A 487 -15.93 -16.79 10.95
N TRP A 488 -14.95 -16.57 11.82
CA TRP A 488 -15.18 -15.95 13.09
C TRP A 488 -13.98 -15.12 13.55
N LEU A 489 -14.25 -14.12 14.40
CA LEU A 489 -13.25 -13.23 14.96
C LEU A 489 -13.65 -12.82 16.38
N PHE A 490 -12.76 -13.07 17.33
CA PHE A 490 -12.87 -12.58 18.70
C PHE A 490 -11.73 -11.61 19.01
N GLU A 491 -12.06 -10.45 19.56
CA GLU A 491 -11.08 -9.41 19.91
C GLU A 491 -11.06 -9.16 21.43
N ASN A 492 -9.87 -8.89 21.96
CA ASN A 492 -9.74 -8.36 23.32
C ASN A 492 -8.39 -7.65 23.58
N VAL A 493 -8.24 -7.07 24.77
CA VAL A 493 -7.06 -6.27 25.16
C VAL A 493 -5.79 -7.10 25.33
N VAL A 494 -4.65 -6.57 24.87
CA VAL A 494 -3.33 -7.20 25.09
C VAL A 494 -2.95 -7.24 26.57
N ALA A 495 -3.35 -6.23 27.33
CA ALA A 495 -3.08 -6.09 28.75
C ALA A 495 -4.05 -6.93 29.60
N MET A 496 -4.24 -8.21 29.26
CA MET A 496 -4.97 -9.19 30.06
C MET A 496 -4.02 -10.12 30.84
N GLY A 497 -4.52 -10.84 31.84
CA GLY A 497 -3.72 -11.83 32.57
C GLY A 497 -3.20 -12.94 31.64
N VAL A 498 -1.99 -13.44 31.89
CA VAL A 498 -1.40 -14.52 31.08
C VAL A 498 -2.25 -15.80 31.15
N SER A 499 -2.82 -16.09 32.32
CA SER A 499 -3.78 -17.20 32.50
C SER A 499 -5.05 -17.00 31.68
N ASP A 500 -5.63 -15.79 31.70
CA ASP A 500 -6.85 -15.48 30.95
C ASP A 500 -6.61 -15.62 29.44
N LYS A 501 -5.49 -15.09 28.93
CA LYS A 501 -5.07 -15.24 27.53
C LYS A 501 -4.99 -16.72 27.14
N ARG A 502 -4.28 -17.52 27.94
CA ARG A 502 -4.09 -18.95 27.69
C ARG A 502 -5.41 -19.70 27.72
N ASP A 503 -6.28 -19.39 28.67
CA ASP A 503 -7.57 -20.06 28.79
C ASP A 503 -8.49 -19.68 27.61
N ILE A 504 -8.55 -18.41 27.21
CA ILE A 504 -9.25 -17.99 25.97
C ILE A 504 -8.71 -18.76 24.76
N SER A 505 -7.39 -18.85 24.58
CA SER A 505 -6.78 -19.62 23.49
C SER A 505 -7.16 -21.10 23.53
N ARG A 506 -7.28 -21.71 24.73
CA ARG A 506 -7.70 -23.10 24.89
C ARG A 506 -9.16 -23.31 24.50
N PHE A 507 -10.06 -22.42 24.92
CA PHE A 507 -11.47 -22.50 24.53
C PHE A 507 -11.66 -22.27 23.03
N LEU A 508 -10.91 -21.34 22.44
CA LEU A 508 -11.02 -21.03 21.01
C LEU A 508 -10.13 -21.91 20.11
N GLU A 509 -9.36 -22.82 20.71
CA GLU A 509 -8.43 -23.74 20.04
C GLU A 509 -7.46 -23.05 19.06
N CYS A 510 -7.07 -21.81 19.37
CA CYS A 510 -6.09 -21.08 18.57
C CYS A 510 -5.38 -20.00 19.39
N ASN A 511 -4.21 -19.58 18.94
CA ASN A 511 -3.48 -18.46 19.52
C ASN A 511 -3.91 -17.13 18.89
N PRO A 512 -3.86 -16.02 19.66
CA PRO A 512 -4.21 -14.72 19.11
C PRO A 512 -3.08 -14.14 18.28
N VAL A 513 -3.47 -13.41 17.24
CA VAL A 513 -2.60 -12.45 16.56
C VAL A 513 -2.62 -11.14 17.34
N MET A 514 -1.45 -10.56 17.60
CA MET A 514 -1.34 -9.24 18.22
C MET A 514 -1.17 -8.18 17.13
N ILE A 515 -2.12 -7.24 17.07
CA ILE A 515 -2.08 -6.12 16.12
C ILE A 515 -2.17 -4.80 16.89
N ASP A 516 -1.24 -3.89 16.63
CA ASP A 516 -1.28 -2.53 17.14
C ASP A 516 -1.72 -1.56 16.05
N ALA A 517 -2.81 -0.83 16.30
CA ALA A 517 -3.32 0.18 15.38
C ALA A 517 -2.31 1.28 15.07
N LYS A 518 -1.22 1.43 15.82
CA LYS A 518 -0.18 2.45 15.55
C LYS A 518 0.39 2.37 14.13
N GLU A 519 0.38 1.19 13.51
CA GLU A 519 0.92 1.01 12.15
C GLU A 519 0.01 1.62 11.07
N VAL A 520 -1.27 1.83 11.38
CA VAL A 520 -2.32 2.28 10.42
C VAL A 520 -3.21 3.40 10.96
N SER A 521 -2.85 3.98 12.10
CA SER A 521 -3.60 5.05 12.74
C SER A 521 -2.70 5.92 13.63
N ALA A 522 -3.23 7.05 14.07
CA ALA A 522 -2.55 7.98 14.96
C ALA A 522 -2.55 7.58 16.45
N ALA A 523 -2.93 6.33 16.79
CA ALA A 523 -3.01 5.85 18.17
C ALA A 523 -2.30 4.51 18.41
N HIS A 524 -1.64 4.41 19.56
CA HIS A 524 -1.26 3.12 20.13
C HIS A 524 -2.50 2.40 20.65
N ARG A 525 -2.85 1.25 20.06
CA ARG A 525 -3.99 0.42 20.44
C ARG A 525 -3.71 -1.03 20.09
N ALA A 526 -2.79 -1.64 20.83
CA ALA A 526 -2.51 -3.07 20.73
C ALA A 526 -3.70 -3.92 21.21
N ARG A 527 -4.13 -4.88 20.39
CA ARG A 527 -5.22 -5.84 20.66
C ARG A 527 -4.83 -7.25 20.21
N TYR A 528 -5.41 -8.23 20.89
CA TYR A 528 -5.36 -9.63 20.51
C TYR A 528 -6.59 -9.98 19.68
N PHE A 529 -6.38 -10.74 18.61
CA PHE A 529 -7.41 -11.22 17.70
C PHE A 529 -7.29 -12.74 17.55
N TRP A 530 -8.30 -13.47 17.98
CA TRP A 530 -8.47 -14.90 17.72
C TRP A 530 -9.45 -15.07 16.57
N GLY A 531 -9.21 -16.02 15.68
CA GLY A 531 -10.11 -16.25 14.56
C GLY A 531 -9.51 -17.11 13.49
N ASN A 532 -10.30 -17.33 12.44
CA ASN A 532 -9.92 -18.12 11.27
C ASN A 532 -9.98 -17.31 9.96
N LEU A 533 -9.94 -15.97 10.04
CA LEU A 533 -9.92 -15.13 8.84
C LEU A 533 -8.64 -15.43 8.02
N PRO A 534 -8.72 -15.49 6.68
CA PRO A 534 -7.55 -15.81 5.86
C PRO A 534 -6.44 -14.77 6.02
N GLY A 535 -5.24 -15.22 6.37
CA GLY A 535 -4.06 -14.34 6.42
C GLY A 535 -4.08 -13.27 7.52
N MET A 536 -4.72 -13.53 8.68
CA MET A 536 -4.66 -12.63 9.83
C MET A 536 -3.24 -12.27 10.28
N ASN A 537 -2.27 -13.16 10.06
CA ASN A 537 -0.85 -12.96 10.36
C ASN A 537 -0.07 -12.19 9.29
N ARG A 538 -0.73 -11.73 8.22
CA ARG A 538 -0.06 -10.98 7.16
C ARG A 538 0.41 -9.62 7.69
N PRO A 539 1.47 -9.02 7.11
CA PRO A 539 1.93 -7.71 7.53
C PRO A 539 0.82 -6.66 7.41
N LEU A 540 0.70 -5.84 8.44
CA LEU A 540 -0.23 -4.71 8.46
C LEU A 540 0.39 -3.54 7.68
N THR A 541 -0.28 -3.10 6.62
CA THR A 541 0.19 -2.01 5.75
C THR A 541 -0.82 -0.88 5.76
N ALA A 542 -0.34 0.35 5.96
CA ALA A 542 -1.15 1.56 5.88
C ALA A 542 -1.56 1.86 4.44
N MET A 543 -2.83 2.21 4.28
CA MET A 543 -3.36 2.76 3.03
C MET A 543 -3.10 4.26 2.95
N ALA A 544 -3.15 4.82 1.73
CA ALA A 544 -2.91 6.26 1.53
C ALA A 544 -3.90 7.16 2.29
N ASN A 545 -5.12 6.67 2.54
CA ASN A 545 -6.15 7.41 3.26
C ASN A 545 -6.00 7.32 4.79
N ASP A 546 -5.14 6.45 5.31
CA ASP A 546 -4.95 6.26 6.74
C ASP A 546 -4.17 7.43 7.36
N LYS A 547 -4.68 7.94 8.48
CA LYS A 547 -4.10 9.08 9.21
C LYS A 547 -3.12 8.57 10.24
N LEU A 548 -1.84 8.55 9.89
CA LEU A 548 -0.78 7.96 10.72
C LEU A 548 -0.30 8.92 11.81
N GLU A 549 -0.33 10.22 11.56
CA GLU A 549 0.11 11.22 12.54
C GLU A 549 -1.09 11.86 13.22
N LEU A 550 -0.91 12.21 14.50
CA LEU A 550 -1.94 12.92 15.24
C LEU A 550 -2.28 14.25 14.56
N GLN A 551 -1.29 14.93 14.00
CA GLN A 551 -1.47 16.21 13.32
C GLN A 551 -2.46 16.11 12.16
N ASP A 552 -2.47 14.98 11.43
CA ASP A 552 -3.37 14.74 10.31
C ASP A 552 -4.84 14.53 10.75
N CYS A 553 -5.06 14.30 12.05
CA CYS A 553 -6.38 14.11 12.64
C CYS A 553 -6.98 15.41 13.21
N LEU A 554 -6.17 16.45 13.43
CA LEU A 554 -6.60 17.66 14.12
C LEU A 554 -7.33 18.64 13.20
N GLU A 555 -8.18 19.48 13.79
CA GLU A 555 -8.78 20.61 13.08
C GLU A 555 -7.77 21.74 12.82
N HIS A 556 -8.12 22.60 11.85
CA HIS A 556 -7.31 23.77 11.51
C HIS A 556 -7.05 24.68 12.71
N GLY A 557 -5.83 25.19 12.82
CA GLY A 557 -5.42 26.05 13.94
C GLY A 557 -5.06 25.31 15.23
N ARG A 558 -4.98 23.97 15.18
CA ARG A 558 -4.58 23.12 16.31
C ARG A 558 -3.29 22.36 15.96
N THR A 559 -2.42 22.21 16.95
CA THR A 559 -1.09 21.60 16.76
C THR A 559 -0.90 20.41 17.67
N ALA A 560 -0.46 19.29 17.12
CA ALA A 560 -0.19 18.06 17.87
C ALA A 560 1.08 18.21 18.71
N LYS A 561 1.01 17.83 19.99
CA LYS A 561 2.19 17.75 20.87
C LYS A 561 2.94 16.42 20.75
N PHE A 562 2.26 15.40 20.26
CA PHE A 562 2.76 14.04 20.14
C PHE A 562 2.50 13.52 18.74
N TYR A 563 3.41 12.70 18.23
CA TYR A 563 3.27 12.07 16.92
C TYR A 563 2.09 11.10 16.87
N LYS A 564 1.92 10.30 17.93
CA LYS A 564 0.77 9.42 18.16
C LYS A 564 0.27 9.55 19.59
N VAL A 565 -1.02 9.36 19.79
CA VAL A 565 -1.60 9.29 21.14
C VAL A 565 -1.47 7.88 21.73
N ARG A 566 -1.37 7.80 23.06
CA ARG A 566 -1.55 6.54 23.79
C ARG A 566 -2.99 6.05 23.69
N THR A 567 -3.23 4.83 24.15
CA THR A 567 -4.55 4.18 24.06
C THR A 567 -5.64 5.01 24.76
N ILE A 568 -6.54 5.56 23.95
CA ILE A 568 -7.75 6.23 24.43
C ILE A 568 -8.76 5.16 24.84
N THR A 569 -9.25 5.27 26.07
CA THR A 569 -10.20 4.34 26.71
C THR A 569 -11.48 5.08 27.09
N THR A 570 -12.38 4.37 27.77
CA THR A 570 -13.62 4.93 28.35
C THR A 570 -13.38 5.95 29.46
N ARG A 571 -12.19 5.99 30.06
CA ARG A 571 -11.85 6.94 31.13
C ARG A 571 -11.42 8.27 30.53
N SER A 572 -12.00 9.38 30.99
CA SER A 572 -11.66 10.75 30.55
C SER A 572 -10.16 11.04 30.63
N ASN A 573 -9.51 10.60 31.71
CA ASN A 573 -8.08 10.81 31.93
C ASN A 573 -7.17 10.08 30.93
N SER A 574 -7.66 9.09 30.18
CA SER A 574 -6.85 8.40 29.16
C SER A 574 -6.47 9.27 27.96
N ILE A 575 -7.08 10.45 27.81
CA ILE A 575 -6.67 11.46 26.83
C ILE A 575 -5.33 12.08 27.21
N LYS A 576 -5.00 12.14 28.50
CA LYS A 576 -3.74 12.72 28.99
C LYS A 576 -2.56 11.81 28.64
N GLN A 577 -1.45 12.43 28.25
CA GLN A 577 -0.26 11.79 27.72
C GLN A 577 0.92 11.96 28.68
N GLY A 578 1.86 11.00 28.62
CA GLY A 578 3.08 11.04 29.44
C GLY A 578 2.84 10.77 30.93
N LYS A 579 3.92 10.87 31.72
CA LYS A 579 3.84 10.76 33.19
C LYS A 579 3.25 12.03 33.80
N ASP A 580 3.59 13.17 33.21
CA ASP A 580 3.19 14.51 33.67
C ASP A 580 1.77 14.91 33.24
N GLN A 581 1.01 13.97 32.65
CA GLN A 581 -0.44 14.10 32.39
C GLN A 581 -0.80 15.30 31.47
N HIS A 582 0.02 15.57 30.45
CA HIS A 582 -0.21 16.62 29.47
C HIS A 582 -1.39 16.32 28.56
N PHE A 583 -2.13 17.35 28.12
CA PHE A 583 -3.06 17.16 27.02
C PHE A 583 -2.33 17.06 25.67
N PRO A 584 -2.90 16.36 24.67
CA PRO A 584 -2.18 16.02 23.44
C PRO A 584 -2.09 17.14 22.39
N VAL A 585 -2.83 18.24 22.56
CA VAL A 585 -2.98 19.29 21.55
C VAL A 585 -2.67 20.67 22.13
N TYR A 586 -2.10 21.55 21.31
CA TYR A 586 -2.08 22.98 21.54
C TYR A 586 -3.10 23.69 20.65
N MET A 587 -3.82 24.65 21.23
CA MET A 587 -4.64 25.62 20.50
C MET A 587 -4.36 27.00 21.10
N ASN A 588 -3.91 27.96 20.28
CA ASN A 588 -3.55 29.30 20.73
C ASN A 588 -2.58 29.31 21.93
N ASN A 589 -1.52 28.48 21.86
CA ASN A 589 -0.51 28.29 22.92
C ASN A 589 -1.07 27.77 24.27
N LYS A 590 -2.29 27.23 24.30
CA LYS A 590 -2.87 26.57 25.47
C LYS A 590 -3.06 25.09 25.21
N GLU A 591 -2.83 24.27 26.24
CA GLU A 591 -3.10 22.83 26.17
C GLU A 591 -4.61 22.58 26.04
N ASP A 592 -4.98 21.69 25.12
CA ASP A 592 -6.36 21.28 24.89
C ASP A 592 -6.46 19.76 24.62
N ILE A 593 -7.64 19.22 24.88
CA ILE A 593 -7.98 17.81 24.65
C ILE A 593 -8.34 17.56 23.18
N LEU A 594 -8.38 16.28 22.79
CA LEU A 594 -8.97 15.90 21.50
C LEU A 594 -10.47 16.15 21.49
N TRP A 595 -10.95 16.74 20.41
CA TRP A 595 -12.36 16.85 20.10
C TRP A 595 -12.92 15.50 19.65
N CYS A 596 -14.24 15.30 19.75
CA CYS A 596 -14.86 14.03 19.36
C CYS A 596 -14.61 13.68 17.89
N THR A 597 -14.64 14.66 17.00
CA THR A 597 -14.36 14.48 15.56
C THR A 597 -12.89 14.12 15.30
N GLU A 598 -11.96 14.68 16.07
CA GLU A 598 -10.54 14.31 16.01
C GLU A 598 -10.33 12.89 16.54
N MET A 599 -11.01 12.49 17.62
CA MET A 599 -11.00 11.11 18.11
C MET A 599 -11.60 10.13 17.10
N GLU A 600 -12.68 10.48 16.39
CA GLU A 600 -13.22 9.65 15.30
C GLU A 600 -12.17 9.40 14.22
N ARG A 601 -11.46 10.46 13.75
CA ARG A 601 -10.36 10.31 12.79
C ARG A 601 -9.23 9.44 13.30
N VAL A 602 -8.81 9.63 14.56
CA VAL A 602 -7.76 8.80 15.19
C VAL A 602 -8.12 7.32 15.17
N PHE A 603 -9.40 6.98 15.34
CA PHE A 603 -9.90 5.60 15.31
C PHE A 603 -10.25 5.10 13.89
N GLY A 604 -10.13 5.96 12.88
CA GLY A 604 -10.46 5.67 11.49
C GLY A 604 -11.95 5.71 11.16
N PHE A 605 -12.80 6.23 12.06
CA PHE A 605 -14.21 6.43 11.75
C PHE A 605 -14.42 7.63 10.82
N PRO A 606 -15.48 7.61 9.99
CA PRO A 606 -15.96 8.82 9.33
C PRO A 606 -16.20 9.95 10.35
N VAL A 607 -15.88 11.18 9.96
CA VAL A 607 -16.12 12.34 10.82
C VAL A 607 -17.62 12.46 11.08
N HIS A 608 -17.97 12.76 12.33
CA HIS A 608 -19.32 12.80 12.87
C HIS A 608 -19.99 11.43 13.07
N TYR A 609 -19.30 10.30 12.93
CA TYR A 609 -19.93 8.97 13.07
C TYR A 609 -20.69 8.77 14.40
N THR A 610 -20.16 9.26 15.52
CA THR A 610 -20.83 9.16 16.83
C THR A 610 -21.69 10.38 17.19
N ASP A 611 -21.85 11.32 16.25
CA ASP A 611 -22.63 12.54 16.43
C ASP A 611 -24.11 12.27 16.21
N VAL A 612 -24.74 11.62 17.20
CA VAL A 612 -26.14 11.23 17.18
C VAL A 612 -26.80 11.51 18.54
N SER A 613 -28.13 11.67 18.54
CA SER A 613 -29.01 11.76 19.73
C SER A 613 -28.56 12.72 20.86
N ASN A 614 -27.88 13.82 20.52
CA ASN A 614 -27.40 14.82 21.49
C ASN A 614 -26.56 14.23 22.65
N MET A 615 -25.80 13.17 22.37
CA MET A 615 -24.94 12.55 23.37
C MET A 615 -23.91 13.53 23.92
N SER A 616 -23.66 13.44 25.23
CA SER A 616 -22.56 14.20 25.84
C SER A 616 -21.21 13.80 25.25
N ARG A 617 -20.24 14.73 25.29
CA ARG A 617 -18.85 14.47 24.89
C ARG A 617 -18.27 13.21 25.57
N LEU A 618 -18.59 13.01 26.86
CA LEU A 618 -18.11 11.87 27.63
C LEU A 618 -18.75 10.55 27.17
N ALA A 619 -20.03 10.55 26.81
CA ALA A 619 -20.69 9.38 26.24
C ALA A 619 -20.03 8.98 24.91
N ARG A 620 -19.84 9.94 23.99
CA ARG A 620 -19.13 9.71 22.72
C ARG A 620 -17.70 9.20 22.92
N GLN A 621 -16.96 9.77 23.87
CA GLN A 621 -15.63 9.25 24.22
C GLN A 621 -15.69 7.80 24.72
N ARG A 622 -16.68 7.44 25.55
CA ARG A 622 -16.84 6.06 26.04
C ARG A 622 -17.13 5.09 24.90
N LEU A 623 -17.96 5.47 23.94
CA LEU A 623 -18.26 4.67 22.76
C LEU A 623 -16.99 4.41 21.92
N LEU A 624 -16.29 5.48 21.53
CA LEU A 624 -15.03 5.39 20.78
C LEU A 624 -13.97 4.60 21.56
N GLY A 625 -13.84 4.84 22.87
CA GLY A 625 -12.88 4.12 23.71
C GLY A 625 -13.06 2.60 23.70
N ARG A 626 -14.29 2.10 23.50
CA ARG A 626 -14.63 0.67 23.42
C ARG A 626 -14.53 0.09 22.02
N SER A 627 -14.69 0.90 20.97
CA SER A 627 -14.79 0.41 19.60
C SER A 627 -13.49 -0.20 19.08
N TRP A 628 -13.56 -0.91 17.96
CA TRP A 628 -12.36 -1.30 17.23
C TRP A 628 -11.74 -0.11 16.50
N SER A 629 -10.48 -0.29 16.08
CA SER A 629 -9.85 0.59 15.10
C SER A 629 -10.35 0.17 13.71
N VAL A 630 -10.99 1.08 13.00
CA VAL A 630 -11.57 0.82 11.66
C VAL A 630 -10.52 0.25 10.68
N PRO A 631 -9.32 0.84 10.50
CA PRO A 631 -8.33 0.32 9.56
C PRO A 631 -7.81 -1.08 9.93
N VAL A 632 -7.76 -1.41 11.22
CA VAL A 632 -7.36 -2.77 11.66
C VAL A 632 -8.43 -3.79 11.27
N ILE A 633 -9.72 -3.49 11.47
CA ILE A 633 -10.80 -4.39 11.08
C ILE A 633 -10.92 -4.46 9.55
N ARG A 634 -10.69 -3.35 8.83
CA ARG A 634 -10.60 -3.34 7.36
C ARG A 634 -9.52 -4.29 6.87
N HIS A 635 -8.34 -4.26 7.49
CA HIS A 635 -7.26 -5.19 7.18
C HIS A 635 -7.68 -6.66 7.40
N LEU A 636 -8.34 -6.97 8.53
CA LEU A 636 -8.76 -8.32 8.88
C LEU A 636 -9.89 -8.84 7.97
N PHE A 637 -10.85 -7.99 7.58
CA PHE A 637 -12.00 -8.38 6.76
C PHE A 637 -11.73 -8.33 5.26
N ALA A 638 -10.70 -7.63 4.78
CA ALA A 638 -10.41 -7.50 3.35
C ALA A 638 -10.37 -8.85 2.56
N PRO A 639 -9.80 -9.95 3.09
CA PRO A 639 -9.79 -11.24 2.40
C PRO A 639 -11.18 -11.85 2.18
N LEU A 640 -12.21 -11.42 2.94
CA LEU A 640 -13.59 -11.91 2.78
C LEU A 640 -14.17 -11.58 1.39
N LYS A 641 -13.62 -10.58 0.68
CA LYS A 641 -13.98 -10.28 -0.71
C LYS A 641 -13.73 -11.44 -1.67
N GLU A 642 -12.87 -12.40 -1.32
CA GLU A 642 -12.65 -13.61 -2.13
C GLU A 642 -13.72 -14.70 -1.93
N TYR A 643 -14.64 -14.52 -0.97
CA TYR A 643 -15.65 -15.51 -0.58
C TYR A 643 -17.08 -14.99 -0.77
N PHE A 644 -17.32 -13.69 -0.60
CA PHE A 644 -18.66 -13.10 -0.58
C PHE A 644 -18.88 -12.08 -1.70
N ALA A 645 -20.16 -11.83 -2.01
CA ALA A 645 -20.56 -10.93 -3.08
C ALA A 645 -20.11 -9.50 -2.80
N CYS A 646 -19.78 -8.76 -3.85
CA CYS A 646 -19.32 -7.36 -3.78
C CYS A 646 -20.20 -6.46 -4.65
N TYR A 647 -20.29 -5.17 -4.31
CA TYR A 647 -20.99 -4.16 -5.11
C TYR A 647 -20.23 -3.77 -6.38
#